data_AF-A0A955MEA2-F1
#
_entry.id   AF-A0A955MEA2-F1
#
_cell.length_a   1.000
_cell.length_b   1.000
_cell.length_c   1.000
_cell.angle_alpha   90.00
_cell.angle_beta   90.00
_cell.angle_gamma   90.00
#
_symmetry.space_group_name_H-M   'P 1'
#
loop_
_entity.id
_entity.type
_entity.pdbx_description
1 polymer ?
#
loop_
_entity_poly.entity_id
_entity_poly.type
_entity_poly.pdbx_seq_one_letter_code
_entity_poly.pdbx_strand_id
1 'polypeptide(L)'
;MEITQNPPRFSLPMAIQQTLLKQLQRPWFLALLLFAIYIGVTGYKYGWDDQHLEIPLLKNLIDPTLYAGDYYIESLKQNFSSYFYPILAKLITVEQIPITYLFLFIISRYFLFYWIYKIWLLIADNDRFKAFCCVMVFILMTRVHEFLYKTFSHQEFALAFIFAGIFYFFKERFILSAFILGAAANIHALYSLFPMLFMLSYLAWQIKKHGFKTFFLSGCTFAAAATPFLFWIIQNRLGPTAVNLDTKAVDWMELFILACPQNFFFAEFPRIPREHLFSDFNLFYYLAQSYLVLIALFLLNVFFNKDFQKNKKALAFCLSAFGLLILCLIFTYIYPHRFFIDLNLSRNKQFLLFLLMGYTTLLTIQKIEKGALVTGLIFTVLFTLLKYNNQIITCAVLIMIFVLMIEKISSNIKNAEFPLWLKILKSLGVTICLVLIGWSYYGIWEAFQFTEFKFIIRLNFLIICILLLAAYFLLHLKPLQQSSNFLKWKRGMILIPLSIFLLQYSYFHFRKYQEEHTSFGFWQMQRSWEDMQRYVKLNTPKDTMIMVPYNMEMGGFRILSERKIICSYRDCGIIGFDYQAAVEWYKRVQDIEAFKVALTASTSTAIRNAIVKYHADYIVFMRYAAPTRDNELLQKVYTNESFVLFRVLPHPGLEKP
;
A
#
# COMPACT_ATOMS: atom_id res chain seq x y z
N MET A 1 29.82 57.88 -29.14
CA MET A 1 30.31 57.48 -27.81
C MET A 1 29.08 57.16 -26.99
N GLU A 2 28.72 55.89 -26.84
CA GLU A 2 28.00 55.42 -25.66
C GLU A 2 28.15 53.91 -25.52
N ILE A 3 28.48 53.54 -24.30
CA ILE A 3 29.17 52.32 -23.88
C ILE A 3 28.10 51.30 -23.47
N THR A 4 27.92 50.24 -24.26
CA THR A 4 27.15 49.07 -23.83
C THR A 4 28.06 48.15 -23.01
N GLN A 5 28.24 48.51 -21.73
CA GLN A 5 28.85 47.61 -20.74
C GLN A 5 27.90 46.42 -20.51
N ASN A 6 28.20 45.29 -21.16
CA ASN A 6 27.56 44.03 -20.82
C ASN A 6 27.84 43.72 -19.33
N PRO A 7 26.82 43.48 -18.50
CA PRO A 7 27.04 43.16 -17.10
C PRO A 7 27.91 41.91 -16.99
N PRO A 8 28.85 41.85 -16.02
CA PRO A 8 29.71 40.69 -15.83
C PRO A 8 28.83 39.47 -15.59
N ARG A 9 28.91 38.49 -16.51
CA ARG A 9 28.28 37.18 -16.30
C ARG A 9 28.99 36.52 -15.12
N PHE A 10 28.37 36.58 -13.95
CA PHE A 10 28.76 35.79 -12.78
C PHE A 10 28.53 34.30 -13.06
N SER A 11 29.45 33.68 -13.82
CA SER A 11 29.49 32.23 -13.94
C SER A 11 30.29 31.67 -12.76
N LEU A 12 29.65 30.82 -11.95
CA LEU A 12 30.36 30.02 -10.93
C LEU A 12 31.55 29.31 -11.59
N PRO A 13 32.74 29.28 -10.95
CA PRO A 13 33.90 28.55 -11.44
C PRO A 13 33.53 27.11 -11.86
N MET A 14 34.04 26.67 -13.01
CA MET A 14 33.71 25.36 -13.61
C MET A 14 33.89 24.20 -12.63
N ALA A 15 34.90 24.27 -11.75
CA ALA A 15 35.15 23.28 -10.70
C ALA A 15 34.00 23.19 -9.67
N ILE A 16 33.39 24.32 -9.31
CA ILE A 16 32.24 24.35 -8.39
C ILE A 16 31.02 23.74 -9.07
N GLN A 17 30.78 24.06 -10.35
CA GLN A 17 29.67 23.48 -11.12
C GLN A 17 29.79 21.96 -11.23
N GLN A 18 30.98 21.42 -11.55
CA GLN A 18 31.22 19.98 -11.61
C GLN A 18 31.05 19.30 -10.25
N THR A 19 31.53 19.93 -9.19
CA THR A 19 31.37 19.42 -7.82
C THR A 19 29.90 19.36 -7.42
N LEU A 20 29.14 20.42 -7.66
CA LEU A 20 27.70 20.46 -7.40
C LEU A 20 26.95 19.40 -8.20
N LEU A 21 27.20 19.30 -9.52
CA LEU A 21 26.60 18.26 -10.37
C LEU A 21 26.91 16.85 -9.85
N LYS A 22 28.16 16.61 -9.40
CA LYS A 22 28.55 15.33 -8.81
C LYS A 22 27.79 15.03 -7.52
N GLN A 23 27.51 16.03 -6.69
CA GLN A 23 26.71 15.89 -5.47
C GLN A 23 25.24 15.61 -5.79
N LEU A 24 24.64 16.38 -6.71
CA LEU A 24 23.25 16.21 -7.15
C LEU A 24 22.99 14.83 -7.79
N GLN A 25 24.03 14.18 -8.30
CA GLN A 25 23.93 12.84 -8.88
C GLN A 25 24.24 11.71 -7.88
N ARG A 26 24.55 12.01 -6.62
CA ARG A 26 24.78 10.97 -5.62
C ARG A 26 23.46 10.27 -5.26
N PRO A 27 23.47 8.95 -4.99
CA PRO A 27 22.25 8.21 -4.66
C PRO A 27 21.44 8.78 -3.50
N TRP A 28 22.10 9.34 -2.47
CA TRP A 28 21.43 9.92 -1.32
C TRP A 28 20.66 11.20 -1.66
N PHE A 29 21.17 12.02 -2.60
CA PHE A 29 20.50 13.23 -3.05
C PHE A 29 19.31 12.89 -3.94
N LEU A 30 19.47 11.94 -4.86
CA LEU A 30 18.37 11.48 -5.70
C LEU A 30 17.27 10.80 -4.89
N ALA A 31 17.62 10.06 -3.83
CA ALA A 31 16.65 9.53 -2.87
C ALA A 31 15.91 10.63 -2.12
N LEU A 32 16.61 11.71 -1.72
CA LEU A 32 15.99 12.88 -1.10
C LEU A 32 14.99 13.57 -2.04
N LEU A 33 15.33 13.70 -3.33
CA LEU A 33 14.42 14.25 -4.33
C LEU A 33 13.18 13.36 -4.52
N LEU A 34 13.35 12.03 -4.58
CA LEU A 34 12.24 11.08 -4.66
C LEU A 34 11.34 11.15 -3.40
N PHE A 35 11.94 11.31 -2.23
CA PHE A 35 11.21 11.55 -0.98
C PHE A 35 10.41 12.86 -1.03
N ALA A 36 11.02 13.96 -1.48
CA ALA A 36 10.33 15.25 -1.63
C ALA A 36 9.14 15.14 -2.60
N ILE A 37 9.32 14.41 -3.71
CA ILE A 37 8.24 14.11 -4.66
C ILE A 37 7.11 13.35 -3.98
N TYR A 38 7.43 12.29 -3.21
CA TYR A 38 6.44 11.53 -2.45
C TYR A 38 5.65 12.41 -1.47
N ILE A 39 6.34 13.28 -0.70
CA ILE A 39 5.68 14.23 0.20
C ILE A 39 4.73 15.15 -0.56
N GLY A 40 5.14 15.66 -1.73
CA GLY A 40 4.29 16.51 -2.58
C GLY A 40 3.03 15.81 -3.10
N VAL A 41 3.06 14.49 -3.32
CA VAL A 41 1.92 13.75 -3.88
C VAL A 41 1.05 12.99 -2.87
N THR A 42 1.59 12.68 -1.69
CA THR A 42 0.90 11.84 -0.68
C THR A 42 0.76 12.52 0.68
N GLY A 43 1.75 13.31 1.10
CA GLY A 43 1.78 13.95 2.42
C GLY A 43 1.95 12.99 3.60
N TYR A 44 1.70 13.50 4.80
CA TYR A 44 1.71 12.75 6.07
C TYR A 44 0.41 13.00 6.84
N LYS A 45 -0.11 11.97 7.52
CA LYS A 45 -1.27 12.07 8.41
C LYS A 45 -1.03 11.32 9.72
N TYR A 46 -1.50 11.91 10.82
CA TYR A 46 -1.45 11.33 12.17
C TYR A 46 -2.86 11.00 12.67
N GLY A 47 -2.98 9.98 13.53
CA GLY A 47 -4.22 9.51 14.12
C GLY A 47 -5.15 8.78 13.15
N TRP A 48 -4.61 8.19 12.07
CA TRP A 48 -5.40 7.64 10.96
C TRP A 48 -4.99 6.21 10.59
N ASP A 49 -5.84 5.55 9.79
CA ASP A 49 -5.63 4.19 9.30
C ASP A 49 -5.36 3.23 10.46
N ASP A 50 -4.34 2.37 10.36
CA ASP A 50 -4.00 1.38 11.38
C ASP A 50 -3.54 2.01 12.71
N GLN A 51 -3.28 3.31 12.79
CA GLN A 51 -2.86 3.96 14.05
C GLN A 51 -3.93 3.89 15.17
N HIS A 52 -5.17 3.53 14.85
CA HIS A 52 -6.21 3.24 15.85
C HIS A 52 -5.89 2.04 16.74
N LEU A 53 -5.07 1.09 16.27
CA LEU A 53 -4.58 -0.03 17.07
C LEU A 53 -3.23 0.32 17.72
N GLU A 54 -2.35 0.99 16.97
CA GLU A 54 -0.95 1.19 17.34
C GLU A 54 -0.75 2.25 18.42
N ILE A 55 -1.43 3.40 18.28
CA ILE A 55 -1.25 4.51 19.22
C ILE A 55 -1.82 4.15 20.61
N PRO A 56 -3.05 3.59 20.73
CA PRO A 56 -3.55 3.18 22.03
C PRO A 56 -2.69 2.11 22.71
N LEU A 57 -2.20 1.12 21.96
CA LEU A 57 -1.23 0.13 22.45
C LEU A 57 0.02 0.82 23.00
N LEU A 58 0.66 1.69 22.20
CA LEU A 58 1.87 2.39 22.61
C LEU A 58 1.64 3.28 23.84
N LYS A 59 0.49 3.95 23.91
CA LYS A 59 0.10 4.76 25.08
C LYS A 59 -0.05 3.92 26.34
N ASN A 60 -0.70 2.75 26.26
CA ASN A 60 -0.81 1.83 27.40
C ASN A 60 0.55 1.28 27.84
N LEU A 61 1.45 1.00 26.89
CA LEU A 61 2.81 0.54 27.21
C LEU A 61 3.65 1.63 27.91
N ILE A 62 3.39 2.91 27.64
CA ILE A 62 4.05 4.05 28.30
C ILE A 62 3.39 4.36 29.65
N ASP A 63 2.06 4.40 29.69
CA ASP A 63 1.25 4.66 30.89
C ASP A 63 0.19 3.56 31.05
N PRO A 64 0.46 2.52 31.87
CA PRO A 64 -0.47 1.42 32.10
C PRO A 64 -1.80 1.83 32.74
N THR A 65 -1.92 3.06 33.26
CA THR A 65 -3.21 3.57 33.78
C THR A 65 -4.18 3.93 32.66
N LEU A 66 -3.69 4.12 31.42
CA LEU A 66 -4.52 4.36 30.25
C LEU A 66 -5.16 3.04 29.77
N TYR A 67 -6.47 3.06 29.57
CA TYR A 67 -7.26 1.91 29.08
C TYR A 67 -7.22 0.66 29.98
N ALA A 68 -7.03 0.82 31.29
CA ALA A 68 -7.05 -0.30 32.22
C ALA A 68 -8.36 -1.11 32.11
N GLY A 69 -8.21 -2.41 31.83
CA GLY A 69 -9.32 -3.35 31.63
C GLY A 69 -10.03 -3.25 30.27
N ASP A 70 -9.49 -2.51 29.30
CA ASP A 70 -10.00 -2.51 27.92
C ASP A 70 -9.62 -3.82 27.23
N TYR A 71 -10.61 -4.65 26.90
CA TYR A 71 -10.42 -5.97 26.29
C TYR A 71 -9.55 -5.93 25.02
N TYR A 72 -9.70 -4.88 24.21
CA TYR A 72 -9.00 -4.72 22.95
C TYR A 72 -7.53 -4.39 23.17
N ILE A 73 -7.24 -3.46 24.09
CA ILE A 73 -5.87 -3.03 24.39
C ILE A 73 -5.09 -4.12 25.12
N GLU A 74 -5.71 -4.81 26.08
CA GLU A 74 -5.06 -5.94 26.77
C GLU A 74 -4.72 -7.08 25.80
N SER A 75 -5.63 -7.37 24.88
CA SER A 75 -5.38 -8.37 23.85
C SER A 75 -4.26 -7.95 22.89
N LEU A 76 -4.22 -6.69 22.44
CA LEU A 76 -3.09 -6.19 21.64
C LEU A 76 -1.77 -6.26 22.40
N LYS A 77 -1.74 -5.90 23.68
CA LYS A 77 -0.52 -5.96 24.50
C LYS A 77 0.06 -7.37 24.58
N GLN A 78 -0.80 -8.39 24.62
CA GLN A 78 -0.40 -9.79 24.69
C GLN A 78 -0.05 -10.38 23.33
N ASN A 79 -0.83 -10.04 22.29
CA ASN A 79 -0.87 -10.76 21.01
C ASN A 79 -0.46 -9.92 19.79
N PHE A 80 -0.14 -8.65 19.94
CA PHE A 80 0.38 -7.84 18.84
C PHE A 80 1.88 -8.13 18.63
N SER A 81 2.19 -8.83 17.54
CA SER A 81 3.47 -9.47 17.30
C SER A 81 4.56 -8.51 16.79
N SER A 82 4.93 -7.50 17.59
CA SER A 82 5.98 -6.54 17.24
C SER A 82 6.77 -6.04 18.46
N TYR A 83 8.09 -6.16 18.43
CA TYR A 83 8.97 -5.60 19.45
C TYR A 83 9.19 -4.09 19.31
N PHE A 84 8.72 -3.50 18.21
CA PHE A 84 8.88 -2.07 17.95
C PHE A 84 8.21 -1.22 19.03
N TYR A 85 6.96 -1.51 19.39
CA TYR A 85 6.21 -0.71 20.38
C TYR A 85 6.75 -0.83 21.81
N PRO A 86 7.06 -2.04 22.34
CA PRO A 86 7.67 -2.15 23.67
C PRO A 86 9.02 -1.44 23.79
N ILE A 87 9.83 -1.42 22.72
CA ILE A 87 11.09 -0.67 22.71
C ILE A 87 10.81 0.83 22.68
N LEU A 88 9.93 1.28 21.78
CA LEU A 88 9.59 2.69 21.63
C LEU A 88 8.98 3.28 22.90
N ALA A 89 8.11 2.53 23.59
CA ALA A 89 7.48 2.93 24.85
C ALA A 89 8.49 3.28 25.96
N LYS A 90 9.69 2.68 25.94
CA LYS A 90 10.75 2.98 26.92
C LYS A 90 11.54 4.25 26.59
N LEU A 91 11.37 4.80 25.39
CA LEU A 91 12.18 5.90 24.87
C LEU A 91 11.44 7.23 24.81
N ILE A 92 10.10 7.21 24.88
CA ILE A 92 9.27 8.41 24.69
C ILE A 92 8.15 8.49 25.72
N THR A 93 7.60 9.68 25.88
CA THR A 93 6.35 9.93 26.64
C THR A 93 5.13 9.93 25.70
N VAL A 94 3.93 9.85 26.28
CA VAL A 94 2.66 9.90 25.53
C VAL A 94 2.55 11.17 24.67
N GLU A 95 3.02 12.32 25.18
CA GLU A 95 2.98 13.60 24.48
C GLU A 95 3.95 13.67 23.30
N GLN A 96 5.02 12.86 23.33
CA GLN A 96 6.03 12.80 22.27
C GLN A 96 5.63 11.90 21.09
N ILE A 97 4.54 11.12 21.19
CA ILE A 97 4.11 10.19 20.13
C ILE A 97 3.94 10.90 18.77
N PRO A 98 3.22 12.03 18.63
CA PRO A 98 3.01 12.66 17.32
C PRO A 98 4.31 13.08 16.63
N ILE A 99 5.21 13.76 17.35
CA ILE A 99 6.49 14.23 16.78
C ILE A 99 7.42 13.05 16.47
N THR A 100 7.41 12.02 17.32
CA THR A 100 8.21 10.80 17.10
C THR A 100 7.72 10.05 15.86
N TYR A 101 6.41 9.90 15.68
CA TYR A 101 5.83 9.25 14.50
C TYR A 101 6.15 10.02 13.22
N LEU A 102 6.10 11.36 13.24
CA LEU A 102 6.51 12.18 12.10
C LEU A 102 7.99 11.98 11.76
N PHE A 103 8.87 12.00 12.77
CA PHE A 103 10.30 11.80 12.56
C PHE A 103 10.63 10.41 12.00
N LEU A 104 10.03 9.37 12.59
CA LEU A 104 10.20 7.99 12.13
C LEU A 104 9.60 7.77 10.73
N PHE A 105 8.50 8.44 10.39
CA PHE A 105 7.97 8.47 9.03
C PHE A 105 8.97 9.04 8.04
N ILE A 106 9.54 10.22 8.32
CA ILE A 106 10.51 10.88 7.43
C ILE A 106 11.73 9.98 7.21
N ILE A 107 12.29 9.44 8.29
CA ILE A 107 13.48 8.59 8.23
C ILE A 107 13.20 7.29 7.48
N SER A 108 12.16 6.55 7.88
CA SER A 108 11.83 5.27 7.25
C SER A 108 11.52 5.44 5.76
N ARG A 109 10.77 6.48 5.39
CA ARG A 109 10.41 6.76 4.00
C ARG A 109 11.59 7.20 3.16
N TYR A 110 12.48 8.02 3.70
CA TYR A 110 13.74 8.36 3.04
C TYR A 110 14.58 7.10 2.74
N PHE A 111 14.80 6.26 3.76
CA PHE A 111 15.60 5.04 3.58
C PHE A 111 14.93 4.01 2.67
N LEU A 112 13.60 3.91 2.69
CA LEU A 112 12.84 3.09 1.74
C LEU A 112 13.17 3.50 0.29
N PHE A 113 13.06 4.78 -0.05
CA PHE A 113 13.38 5.25 -1.40
C PHE A 113 14.87 5.14 -1.73
N TYR A 114 15.75 5.34 -0.75
CA TYR A 114 17.18 5.09 -0.93
C TYR A 114 17.45 3.64 -1.35
N TRP A 115 16.91 2.65 -0.65
CA TRP A 115 17.14 1.24 -0.96
C TRP A 115 16.47 0.82 -2.27
N ILE A 116 15.24 1.28 -2.52
CA ILE A 116 14.56 1.05 -3.81
C ILE A 116 15.37 1.64 -4.96
N TYR A 117 15.85 2.87 -4.83
CA TYR A 117 16.71 3.50 -5.84
C TYR A 117 18.01 2.69 -6.05
N LYS A 118 18.63 2.21 -4.98
CA LYS A 118 19.84 1.38 -5.04
C LYS A 118 19.60 0.02 -5.72
N ILE A 119 18.44 -0.60 -5.52
CA ILE A 119 18.03 -1.82 -6.24
C ILE A 119 17.94 -1.53 -7.73
N TRP A 120 17.20 -0.50 -8.12
CA TRP A 120 17.03 -0.18 -9.54
C TRP A 120 18.32 0.32 -10.19
N LEU A 121 19.19 1.02 -9.45
CA LEU A 121 20.51 1.40 -9.92
C LEU A 121 21.39 0.17 -10.18
N LEU A 122 21.27 -0.87 -9.34
CA LEU A 122 21.96 -2.14 -9.57
C LEU A 122 21.41 -2.89 -10.77
N ILE A 123 20.09 -2.98 -10.91
CA ILE A 123 19.43 -3.70 -12.01
C ILE A 123 19.65 -2.98 -13.36
N ALA A 124 19.69 -1.66 -13.36
CA ALA A 124 19.89 -0.84 -14.56
C ALA A 124 21.37 -0.55 -14.88
N ASP A 125 22.30 -1.40 -14.43
CA ASP A 125 23.75 -1.28 -14.69
C ASP A 125 24.34 0.11 -14.36
N ASN A 126 23.94 0.67 -13.22
CA ASN A 126 24.29 2.02 -12.75
C ASN A 126 23.75 3.19 -13.60
N ASP A 127 22.78 2.97 -14.49
CA ASP A 127 22.06 4.04 -15.17
C ASP A 127 21.11 4.76 -14.19
N ARG A 128 21.59 5.91 -13.69
CA ARG A 128 20.88 6.73 -12.70
C ARG A 128 19.52 7.22 -13.19
N PHE A 129 19.37 7.50 -14.50
CA PHE A 129 18.12 7.99 -15.07
C PHE A 129 17.06 6.89 -15.07
N LYS A 130 17.43 5.69 -15.52
CA LYS A 130 16.54 4.52 -15.50
C LYS A 130 16.11 4.18 -14.08
N ALA A 131 17.06 4.16 -13.15
CA ALA A 131 16.77 3.91 -11.74
C ALA A 131 15.81 4.95 -11.16
N PHE A 132 16.05 6.24 -11.41
CA PHE A 132 15.17 7.32 -10.97
C PHE A 132 13.76 7.18 -11.54
N CYS A 133 13.62 6.89 -12.83
CA CYS A 133 12.32 6.66 -13.46
C CYS A 133 11.58 5.45 -12.85
N CYS A 134 12.27 4.36 -12.52
CA CYS A 134 11.63 3.21 -11.87
C CYS A 134 11.05 3.58 -10.50
N VAL A 135 11.75 4.40 -9.70
CA VAL A 135 11.21 4.85 -8.40
C VAL A 135 10.09 5.90 -8.59
N MET A 136 10.19 6.77 -9.59
CA MET A 136 9.10 7.69 -9.94
C MET A 136 7.82 6.94 -10.31
N VAL A 137 7.93 5.86 -11.10
CA VAL A 137 6.80 4.99 -11.44
C VAL A 137 6.24 4.34 -10.20
N PHE A 138 7.10 3.85 -9.31
CA PHE A 138 6.68 3.31 -8.02
C PHE A 138 5.84 4.33 -7.23
N ILE A 139 6.26 5.59 -7.17
CA ILE A 139 5.52 6.65 -6.46
C ILE A 139 4.23 7.08 -7.19
N LEU A 140 4.27 7.24 -8.52
CA LEU A 140 3.24 7.97 -9.29
C LEU A 140 2.26 7.08 -10.07
N MET A 141 2.56 5.80 -10.23
CA MET A 141 1.78 4.91 -11.09
C MET A 141 1.47 3.59 -10.41
N THR A 142 2.39 3.07 -9.59
CA THR A 142 2.13 1.77 -8.98
C THR A 142 1.08 1.88 -7.88
N ARG A 143 0.13 0.95 -7.92
CA ARG A 143 -0.96 0.81 -6.94
C ARG A 143 -0.50 0.07 -5.69
N VAL A 144 0.76 0.28 -5.30
CA VAL A 144 1.35 -0.40 -4.15
C VAL A 144 0.96 0.35 -2.88
N HIS A 145 -0.34 0.42 -2.64
CA HIS A 145 -0.94 1.20 -1.55
C HIS A 145 -0.36 0.80 -0.20
N GLU A 146 -0.06 -0.49 -0.03
CA GLU A 146 0.53 -1.03 1.20
C GLU A 146 1.96 -0.57 1.47
N PHE A 147 2.73 -0.15 0.46
CA PHE A 147 4.09 0.36 0.70
C PHE A 147 4.13 1.88 0.86
N LEU A 148 3.06 2.59 0.50
CA LEU A 148 3.06 4.04 0.35
C LEU A 148 1.96 4.72 1.18
N TYR A 149 1.62 4.17 2.36
CA TYR A 149 0.66 4.79 3.28
C TYR A 149 1.08 6.20 3.69
N LYS A 150 0.08 7.08 3.85
CA LYS A 150 0.26 8.46 4.33
C LYS A 150 0.53 8.54 5.84
N THR A 151 0.31 7.45 6.57
CA THR A 151 0.51 7.35 8.02
C THR A 151 1.83 6.63 8.31
N PHE A 152 2.35 6.85 9.52
CA PHE A 152 3.43 6.01 10.05
C PHE A 152 2.84 4.78 10.71
N SER A 153 3.42 3.61 10.43
CA SER A 153 3.17 2.39 11.19
C SER A 153 4.49 1.62 11.33
N HIS A 154 4.51 0.61 12.19
CA HIS A 154 5.65 -0.31 12.31
C HIS A 154 5.99 -1.00 10.96
N GLN A 155 5.01 -1.15 10.05
CA GLN A 155 5.20 -1.67 8.70
C GLN A 155 6.15 -0.77 7.88
N GLU A 156 5.93 0.54 7.85
CA GLU A 156 6.75 1.51 7.12
C GLU A 156 8.18 1.50 7.61
N PHE A 157 8.34 1.41 8.94
CA PHE A 157 9.65 1.31 9.56
C PHE A 157 10.37 0.03 9.13
N ALA A 158 9.68 -1.12 9.14
CA ALA A 158 10.21 -2.39 8.68
C ALA A 158 10.56 -2.39 7.19
N LEU A 159 9.74 -1.75 6.34
CA LEU A 159 9.94 -1.73 4.89
C LEU A 159 11.31 -1.15 4.49
N ALA A 160 11.82 -0.15 5.21
CA ALA A 160 13.16 0.38 4.97
C ALA A 160 14.25 -0.71 5.09
N PHE A 161 14.16 -1.56 6.12
CA PHE A 161 15.07 -2.69 6.32
C PHE A 161 14.81 -3.82 5.34
N ILE A 162 13.54 -4.11 5.04
CA ILE A 162 13.17 -5.17 4.11
C ILE A 162 13.73 -4.89 2.71
N PHE A 163 13.60 -3.66 2.21
CA PHE A 163 14.19 -3.27 0.94
C PHE A 163 15.73 -3.21 0.98
N ALA A 164 16.33 -2.93 2.14
CA ALA A 164 17.77 -3.13 2.31
C ALA A 164 18.18 -4.61 2.16
N GLY A 165 17.41 -5.52 2.77
CA GLY A 165 17.56 -6.97 2.60
C GLY A 165 17.48 -7.38 1.13
N ILE A 166 16.41 -6.95 0.43
CA ILE A 166 16.22 -7.19 -1.00
C ILE A 166 17.41 -6.65 -1.82
N PHE A 167 17.93 -5.46 -1.50
CA PHE A 167 19.12 -4.93 -2.16
C PHE A 167 20.33 -5.86 -2.00
N TYR A 168 20.58 -6.37 -0.79
CA TYR A 168 21.70 -7.29 -0.54
C TYR A 168 21.48 -8.67 -1.16
N PHE A 169 20.24 -9.14 -1.27
CA PHE A 169 19.88 -10.31 -2.08
C PHE A 169 20.29 -10.11 -3.55
N PHE A 170 19.93 -8.98 -4.17
CA PHE A 170 20.35 -8.69 -5.55
C PHE A 170 21.86 -8.50 -5.69
N LYS A 171 22.57 -8.09 -4.62
CA LYS A 171 24.05 -8.07 -4.54
C LYS A 171 24.70 -9.43 -4.27
N GLU A 172 23.94 -10.52 -4.16
CA GLU A 172 24.43 -11.87 -3.84
C GLU A 172 25.09 -11.98 -2.46
N ARG A 173 24.74 -11.07 -1.53
CA ARG A 173 25.15 -11.14 -0.12
C ARG A 173 24.05 -11.81 0.71
N PHE A 174 23.79 -13.08 0.44
CA PHE A 174 22.61 -13.81 0.93
C PHE A 174 22.53 -13.90 2.46
N ILE A 175 23.65 -14.16 3.13
CA ILE A 175 23.68 -14.25 4.61
C ILE A 175 23.36 -12.89 5.25
N LEU A 176 23.94 -11.80 4.72
CA LEU A 176 23.63 -10.44 5.19
C LEU A 176 22.18 -10.06 4.90
N SER A 177 21.66 -10.42 3.72
CA SER A 177 20.25 -10.26 3.39
C SER A 177 19.36 -10.99 4.40
N ALA A 178 19.68 -12.26 4.70
CA ALA A 178 18.95 -13.07 5.67
C ALA A 178 18.99 -12.47 7.08
N PHE A 179 20.14 -11.94 7.51
CA PHE A 179 20.28 -11.25 8.79
C PHE A 179 19.37 -10.01 8.86
N ILE A 180 19.42 -9.15 7.84
CA ILE A 180 18.60 -7.92 7.82
C ILE A 180 17.11 -8.25 7.79
N LEU A 181 16.71 -9.25 6.99
CA LEU A 181 15.32 -9.72 6.95
C LEU A 181 14.92 -10.33 8.30
N GLY A 182 15.75 -11.17 8.91
CA GLY A 182 15.45 -11.75 10.23
C GLY A 182 15.33 -10.67 11.31
N ALA A 183 16.19 -9.66 11.29
CA ALA A 183 16.11 -8.51 12.19
C ALA A 183 14.81 -7.72 11.96
N ALA A 184 14.45 -7.45 10.71
CA ALA A 184 13.20 -6.77 10.34
C ALA A 184 11.95 -7.57 10.74
N ALA A 185 12.05 -8.90 10.85
CA ALA A 185 10.93 -9.74 11.28
C ALA A 185 10.51 -9.47 12.74
N ASN A 186 11.41 -8.95 13.58
CA ASN A 186 11.06 -8.51 14.94
C ASN A 186 10.22 -7.22 14.97
N ILE A 187 10.22 -6.47 13.87
CA ILE A 187 9.35 -5.29 13.69
C ILE A 187 8.08 -5.73 12.99
N HIS A 188 8.20 -6.34 11.80
CA HIS A 188 7.07 -6.82 11.01
C HIS A 188 7.42 -8.14 10.30
N ALA A 189 7.05 -9.27 10.90
CA ALA A 189 7.41 -10.59 10.41
C ALA A 189 6.91 -10.92 9.02
N LEU A 190 5.63 -10.64 8.73
CA LEU A 190 5.01 -11.10 7.49
C LEU A 190 5.69 -10.52 6.23
N TYR A 191 5.87 -9.19 6.15
CA TYR A 191 6.56 -8.58 5.01
C TYR A 191 8.03 -8.96 4.91
N SER A 192 8.67 -9.37 6.00
CA SER A 192 10.04 -9.87 5.95
C SER A 192 10.12 -11.32 5.44
N LEU A 193 9.13 -12.14 5.80
CA LEU A 193 9.05 -13.53 5.40
C LEU A 193 8.95 -13.69 3.88
N PHE A 194 8.18 -12.84 3.19
CA PHE A 194 8.03 -12.92 1.74
C PHE A 194 9.37 -12.88 0.97
N PRO A 195 10.20 -11.81 1.06
CA PRO A 195 11.49 -11.77 0.38
C PRO A 195 12.48 -12.82 0.89
N MET A 196 12.35 -13.28 2.14
CA MET A 196 13.14 -14.40 2.63
C MET A 196 12.81 -15.69 1.86
N LEU A 197 11.52 -16.00 1.68
CA LEU A 197 11.06 -17.15 0.90
C LEU A 197 11.51 -17.04 -0.56
N PHE A 198 11.44 -15.85 -1.15
CA PHE A 198 11.90 -15.62 -2.53
C PHE A 198 13.40 -15.90 -2.69
N MET A 199 14.21 -15.45 -1.73
CA MET A 199 15.65 -15.70 -1.70
C MET A 199 15.96 -17.18 -1.49
N LEU A 200 15.27 -17.87 -0.57
CA LEU A 200 15.48 -19.30 -0.33
C LEU A 200 15.11 -20.14 -1.56
N SER A 201 14.00 -19.83 -2.23
CA SER A 201 13.63 -20.47 -3.50
C SER A 201 14.69 -20.28 -4.58
N TYR A 202 15.24 -19.06 -4.70
CA TYR A 202 16.36 -18.80 -5.61
C TYR A 202 17.61 -19.61 -5.27
N LEU A 203 17.98 -19.67 -3.98
CA LEU A 203 19.15 -20.42 -3.52
C LEU A 203 18.97 -21.92 -3.70
N ALA A 204 17.76 -22.45 -3.48
CA ALA A 204 17.42 -23.84 -3.76
C ALA A 204 17.53 -24.14 -5.27
N TRP A 205 16.99 -23.27 -6.12
CA TRP A 205 17.10 -23.41 -7.57
C TRP A 205 18.55 -23.31 -8.08
N GLN A 206 19.36 -22.44 -7.48
CA GLN A 206 20.77 -22.21 -7.83
C GLN A 206 21.74 -22.87 -6.85
N ILE A 207 21.33 -23.98 -6.22
CA ILE A 207 22.12 -24.62 -5.16
C ILE A 207 23.48 -25.13 -5.66
N LYS A 208 23.56 -25.51 -6.93
CA LYS A 208 24.82 -25.90 -7.59
C LYS A 208 25.81 -24.72 -7.71
N LYS A 209 25.32 -23.49 -7.87
CA LYS A 209 26.15 -22.28 -8.00
C LYS A 209 26.63 -21.78 -6.63
N HIS A 210 25.72 -21.73 -5.66
CA HIS A 210 25.96 -21.06 -4.37
C HIS A 210 26.26 -22.02 -3.21
N GLY A 211 26.05 -23.32 -3.42
CA GLY A 211 26.28 -24.37 -2.43
C GLY A 211 25.16 -24.51 -1.39
N PHE A 212 24.94 -25.75 -0.91
CA PHE A 212 23.99 -26.04 0.17
C PHE A 212 24.30 -25.27 1.45
N LYS A 213 25.59 -25.04 1.75
CA LYS A 213 26.04 -24.26 2.91
C LYS A 213 25.44 -22.85 2.91
N THR A 214 25.40 -22.15 1.77
CA THR A 214 24.84 -20.79 1.69
C THR A 214 23.33 -20.79 1.89
N PHE A 215 22.62 -21.75 1.30
CA PHE A 215 21.18 -21.94 1.51
C PHE A 215 20.87 -22.17 3.00
N PHE A 216 21.54 -23.14 3.61
CA PHE A 216 21.34 -23.50 5.02
C PHE A 216 21.72 -22.35 5.97
N LEU A 217 22.92 -21.77 5.82
CA LEU A 217 23.37 -20.66 6.66
C LEU A 217 22.46 -19.43 6.53
N SER A 218 21.91 -19.15 5.35
CA SER A 218 20.95 -18.05 5.19
C SER A 218 19.67 -18.33 5.99
N GLY A 219 19.13 -19.56 5.91
CA GLY A 219 17.98 -19.98 6.72
C GLY A 219 18.24 -19.85 8.23
N CYS A 220 19.36 -20.40 8.71
CA CYS A 220 19.75 -20.31 10.13
C CYS A 220 20.00 -18.86 10.57
N THR A 221 20.62 -18.03 9.73
CA THR A 221 20.90 -16.63 10.06
C THR A 221 19.60 -15.82 10.18
N PHE A 222 18.63 -16.05 9.29
CA PHE A 222 17.31 -15.45 9.41
C PHE A 222 16.62 -15.88 10.71
N ALA A 223 16.59 -17.18 11.01
CA ALA A 223 15.98 -17.69 12.23
C ALA A 223 16.66 -17.16 13.51
N ALA A 224 17.99 -17.08 13.52
CA ALA A 224 18.76 -16.50 14.62
C ALA A 224 18.45 -15.01 14.81
N ALA A 225 18.41 -14.22 13.73
CA ALA A 225 18.09 -12.80 13.81
C ALA A 225 16.61 -12.54 14.14
N ALA A 226 15.71 -13.45 13.75
CA ALA A 226 14.28 -13.41 14.07
C ALA A 226 13.93 -14.10 15.39
N THR A 227 14.93 -14.56 16.16
CA THR A 227 14.71 -15.38 17.37
C THR A 227 13.80 -14.70 18.40
N PRO A 228 13.90 -13.39 18.70
CA PRO A 228 12.97 -12.76 19.64
C PRO A 228 11.51 -12.95 19.20
N PHE A 229 11.19 -12.65 17.95
CA PHE A 229 9.85 -12.86 17.39
C PHE A 229 9.42 -14.33 17.39
N LEU A 230 10.31 -15.25 16.99
CA LEU A 230 10.00 -16.68 16.98
C LEU A 230 9.70 -17.20 18.39
N PHE A 231 10.49 -16.78 19.38
CA PHE A 231 10.28 -17.13 20.78
C PHE A 231 8.94 -16.63 21.28
N TRP A 232 8.59 -15.37 20.98
CA TRP A 232 7.30 -14.80 21.32
C TRP A 232 6.12 -15.57 20.71
N ILE A 233 6.21 -15.94 19.41
CA ILE A 233 5.17 -16.77 18.77
C ILE A 233 5.03 -18.13 19.46
N ILE A 234 6.16 -18.77 19.76
CA ILE A 234 6.17 -20.09 20.41
C ILE A 234 5.54 -19.98 21.80
N GLN A 235 5.89 -18.96 22.59
CA GLN A 235 5.30 -18.73 23.91
C GLN A 235 3.80 -18.47 23.84
N ASN A 236 3.33 -17.66 22.90
CA ASN A 236 1.91 -17.35 22.77
C ASN A 236 1.09 -18.52 22.20
N ARG A 237 1.69 -19.39 21.37
CA ARG A 237 1.00 -20.58 20.82
C ARG A 237 1.06 -21.82 21.72
N LEU A 238 2.12 -21.98 22.51
CA LEU A 238 2.30 -23.12 23.42
C LEU A 238 1.99 -22.78 24.89
N GLY A 239 1.72 -21.51 25.19
CA GLY A 239 1.41 -21.05 26.54
C GLY A 239 0.07 -21.59 27.05
N PRO A 240 -0.17 -21.53 28.38
CA PRO A 240 -1.43 -21.98 28.99
C PRO A 240 -2.68 -21.19 28.51
N THR A 241 -2.47 -20.07 27.80
CA THR A 241 -3.51 -19.28 27.10
C THR A 241 -3.80 -19.76 25.68
N ALA A 242 -3.15 -20.84 25.21
CA ALA A 242 -3.61 -21.61 24.04
C ALA A 242 -4.91 -22.33 24.42
N VAL A 243 -5.94 -21.55 24.71
CA VAL A 243 -7.27 -22.00 25.08
C VAL A 243 -7.73 -22.90 23.94
N ASN A 244 -8.08 -24.14 24.29
CA ASN A 244 -8.81 -25.03 23.41
C ASN A 244 -9.94 -24.21 22.76
N LEU A 245 -9.86 -24.04 21.44
CA LEU A 245 -10.88 -23.37 20.61
C LEU A 245 -12.17 -24.21 20.57
N ASP A 246 -12.67 -24.65 21.74
CA ASP A 246 -13.97 -25.28 21.90
C ASP A 246 -15.06 -24.21 21.99
N THR A 247 -14.89 -23.13 21.24
CA THR A 247 -15.91 -22.09 21.10
C THR A 247 -16.71 -22.41 19.85
N LYS A 248 -17.64 -23.36 19.96
CA LYS A 248 -18.77 -23.53 19.02
C LYS A 248 -19.63 -22.25 18.86
N ALA A 249 -19.31 -21.18 19.59
CA ALA A 249 -20.11 -19.96 19.67
C ALA A 249 -20.11 -19.14 18.38
N VAL A 250 -19.00 -19.09 17.61
CA VAL A 250 -18.91 -18.34 16.35
C VAL A 250 -18.02 -19.11 15.37
N ASP A 251 -18.44 -19.24 14.11
CA ASP A 251 -17.57 -19.80 13.08
C ASP A 251 -16.42 -18.81 12.80
N TRP A 252 -15.18 -19.26 12.99
CA TRP A 252 -13.99 -18.45 12.75
C TRP A 252 -13.95 -17.90 11.33
N MET A 253 -14.45 -18.66 10.35
CA MET A 253 -14.48 -18.21 8.96
C MET A 253 -15.38 -17.00 8.81
N GLU A 254 -16.58 -17.03 9.40
CA GLU A 254 -17.51 -15.91 9.35
C GLU A 254 -16.91 -14.64 9.97
N LEU A 255 -16.23 -14.80 11.10
CA LEU A 255 -15.57 -13.70 11.79
C LEU A 255 -14.42 -13.13 10.95
N PHE A 256 -13.62 -13.98 10.30
CA PHE A 256 -12.54 -13.54 9.39
C PHE A 256 -13.05 -12.81 8.17
N ILE A 257 -14.17 -13.26 7.61
CA ILE A 257 -14.82 -12.60 6.48
C ILE A 257 -15.31 -11.22 6.87
N LEU A 258 -15.87 -11.08 8.07
CA LEU A 258 -16.36 -9.80 8.57
C LEU A 258 -15.21 -8.82 8.88
N ALA A 259 -14.12 -9.33 9.46
CA ALA A 259 -13.06 -8.49 10.03
C ALA A 259 -11.87 -8.26 9.08
N CYS A 260 -11.48 -9.25 8.30
CA CYS A 260 -10.27 -9.23 7.46
C CYS A 260 -10.51 -9.84 6.06
N PRO A 261 -11.51 -9.37 5.29
CA PRO A 261 -11.78 -9.89 3.96
C PRO A 261 -10.56 -9.76 3.02
N GLN A 262 -9.68 -8.78 3.24
CA GLN A 262 -8.43 -8.60 2.49
C GLN A 262 -7.45 -9.78 2.57
N ASN A 263 -7.58 -10.67 3.56
CA ASN A 263 -6.73 -11.85 3.70
C ASN A 263 -7.10 -12.96 2.70
N PHE A 264 -8.28 -12.88 2.11
CA PHE A 264 -8.79 -13.83 1.12
C PHE A 264 -8.24 -13.50 -0.27
N PHE A 265 -8.16 -14.50 -1.14
CA PHE A 265 -7.68 -14.29 -2.50
C PHE A 265 -8.61 -13.36 -3.31
N PHE A 266 -9.93 -13.45 -3.16
CA PHE A 266 -10.88 -12.43 -3.65
C PHE A 266 -11.52 -11.70 -2.46
N ALA A 267 -10.95 -10.54 -2.11
CA ALA A 267 -11.33 -9.79 -0.93
C ALA A 267 -12.76 -9.23 -1.01
N GLU A 268 -13.22 -8.89 -2.21
CA GLU A 268 -14.54 -8.31 -2.44
C GLU A 268 -15.67 -9.33 -2.24
N PHE A 269 -15.36 -10.61 -2.40
CA PHE A 269 -16.32 -11.69 -2.23
C PHE A 269 -15.65 -12.92 -1.60
N PRO A 270 -15.41 -12.88 -0.29
CA PRO A 270 -14.79 -14.00 0.40
C PRO A 270 -15.75 -15.20 0.56
N ARG A 271 -17.07 -15.03 0.32
CA ARG A 271 -18.11 -16.07 0.39
C ARG A 271 -18.56 -16.67 -0.95
N ILE A 272 -17.87 -16.42 -2.08
CA ILE A 272 -18.36 -16.94 -3.39
C ILE A 272 -18.41 -18.47 -3.35
N PRO A 273 -19.59 -19.08 -3.60
CA PRO A 273 -19.69 -20.51 -3.79
C PRO A 273 -18.80 -20.95 -4.96
N ARG A 274 -17.98 -21.99 -4.78
CA ARG A 274 -17.01 -22.44 -5.80
C ARG A 274 -17.64 -22.62 -7.18
N GLU A 275 -18.86 -23.15 -7.21
CA GLU A 275 -19.63 -23.38 -8.44
C GLU A 275 -19.83 -22.08 -9.22
N HIS A 276 -20.19 -20.99 -8.53
CA HIS A 276 -20.45 -19.70 -9.15
C HIS A 276 -19.16 -19.00 -9.61
N LEU A 277 -18.06 -19.19 -8.87
CA LEU A 277 -16.77 -18.59 -9.21
C LEU A 277 -16.26 -19.04 -10.58
N PHE A 278 -16.51 -20.30 -10.96
CA PHE A 278 -16.03 -20.86 -12.22
C PHE A 278 -17.11 -20.94 -13.31
N SER A 279 -18.40 -20.84 -12.96
CA SER A 279 -19.48 -20.83 -13.94
C SER A 279 -19.76 -19.45 -14.54
N ASP A 280 -19.51 -18.36 -13.81
CA ASP A 280 -19.69 -16.99 -14.29
C ASP A 280 -18.35 -16.36 -14.70
N PHE A 281 -18.06 -16.39 -16.00
CA PHE A 281 -16.85 -15.81 -16.55
C PHE A 281 -16.71 -14.31 -16.29
N ASN A 282 -17.81 -13.55 -16.29
CA ASN A 282 -17.77 -12.10 -16.08
C ASN A 282 -17.42 -11.78 -14.63
N LEU A 283 -18.02 -12.50 -13.68
CA LEU A 283 -17.67 -12.39 -12.27
C LEU A 283 -16.21 -12.81 -12.02
N PHE A 284 -15.79 -13.97 -12.54
CA PHE A 284 -14.40 -14.43 -12.42
C PHE A 284 -13.43 -13.39 -12.97
N TYR A 285 -13.69 -12.89 -14.19
CA TYR A 285 -12.86 -11.88 -14.82
C TYR A 285 -12.78 -10.61 -13.96
N TYR A 286 -13.92 -10.12 -13.44
CA TYR A 286 -13.98 -8.95 -12.56
C TYR A 286 -13.10 -9.08 -11.32
N LEU A 287 -13.11 -10.25 -10.67
CA LEU A 287 -12.34 -10.50 -9.46
C LEU A 287 -10.86 -10.79 -9.75
N ALA A 288 -10.59 -11.48 -10.85
CA ALA A 288 -9.25 -11.88 -11.23
C ALA A 288 -8.41 -10.74 -11.83
N GLN A 289 -8.99 -9.57 -12.13
CA GLN A 289 -8.31 -8.51 -12.91
C GLN A 289 -6.94 -8.12 -12.34
N SER A 290 -6.82 -7.98 -11.01
CA SER A 290 -5.54 -7.60 -10.40
C SER A 290 -4.45 -8.65 -10.62
N TYR A 291 -4.82 -9.93 -10.64
CA TYR A 291 -3.92 -11.05 -10.92
C TYR A 291 -3.62 -11.20 -12.41
N LEU A 292 -4.61 -10.96 -13.28
CA LEU A 292 -4.41 -10.94 -14.73
C LEU A 292 -3.42 -9.86 -15.16
N VAL A 293 -3.45 -8.69 -14.53
CA VAL A 293 -2.42 -7.64 -14.72
C VAL A 293 -1.03 -8.18 -14.40
N LEU A 294 -0.85 -8.85 -13.26
CA LEU A 294 0.46 -9.39 -12.86
C LEU A 294 0.94 -10.46 -13.82
N ILE A 295 0.04 -11.34 -14.26
CA ILE A 295 0.35 -12.37 -15.26
C ILE A 295 0.76 -11.72 -16.58
N ALA A 296 -0.02 -10.75 -17.09
CA ALA A 296 0.29 -10.05 -18.34
C ALA A 296 1.64 -9.33 -18.27
N LEU A 297 1.91 -8.61 -17.17
CA LEU A 297 3.20 -7.94 -16.95
C LEU A 297 4.35 -8.94 -16.86
N PHE A 298 4.14 -10.09 -16.20
CA PHE A 298 5.14 -11.15 -16.13
C PHE A 298 5.44 -11.73 -17.52
N LEU A 299 4.42 -12.04 -18.32
CA LEU A 299 4.60 -12.55 -19.69
C LEU A 299 5.31 -11.53 -20.58
N LEU A 300 4.94 -10.24 -20.50
CA LEU A 300 5.64 -9.16 -21.22
C LEU A 300 7.14 -9.17 -20.90
N ASN A 301 7.49 -9.24 -19.62
CA ASN A 301 8.88 -9.18 -19.18
C ASN A 301 9.65 -10.48 -19.48
N VAL A 302 9.07 -11.65 -19.23
CA VAL A 302 9.68 -12.96 -19.52
C VAL A 302 9.99 -13.12 -20.99
N PHE A 303 9.09 -12.72 -21.89
CA PHE A 303 9.26 -12.99 -23.32
C PHE A 303 10.00 -11.88 -24.09
N PHE A 304 9.91 -10.63 -23.64
CA PHE A 304 10.41 -9.50 -24.43
C PHE A 304 11.41 -8.57 -23.71
N ASN A 305 11.56 -8.69 -22.39
CA ASN A 305 12.52 -7.88 -21.65
C ASN A 305 13.83 -8.63 -21.40
N LYS A 306 14.87 -8.29 -22.17
CA LYS A 306 16.20 -8.95 -22.07
C LYS A 306 16.84 -8.80 -20.69
N ASP A 307 16.62 -7.66 -20.01
CA ASP A 307 17.20 -7.39 -18.70
C ASP A 307 16.51 -8.28 -17.63
N PHE A 308 15.21 -8.53 -17.79
CA PHE A 308 14.47 -9.46 -16.93
C PHE A 308 14.90 -10.91 -17.17
N GLN A 309 14.97 -11.34 -18.44
CA GLN A 309 15.36 -12.70 -18.84
C GLN A 309 16.72 -13.12 -18.28
N LYS A 310 17.69 -12.19 -18.27
CA LYS A 310 19.03 -12.44 -17.73
C LYS A 310 19.06 -12.49 -16.20
N ASN A 311 18.11 -11.83 -15.53
CA ASN A 311 18.09 -11.73 -14.08
C ASN A 311 17.33 -12.92 -13.44
N LYS A 312 18.05 -14.03 -13.25
CA LYS A 312 17.52 -15.22 -12.56
C LYS A 312 16.97 -14.93 -11.16
N LYS A 313 17.48 -13.92 -10.44
CA LYS A 313 16.98 -13.53 -9.11
C LYS A 313 15.58 -12.93 -9.24
N ALA A 314 15.36 -12.04 -10.21
CA ALA A 314 14.04 -11.46 -10.47
C ALA A 314 13.03 -12.52 -10.92
N LEU A 315 13.44 -13.46 -11.78
CA LEU A 315 12.57 -14.56 -12.21
C LEU A 315 12.17 -15.46 -11.04
N ALA A 316 13.13 -15.91 -10.22
CA ALA A 316 12.85 -16.73 -9.04
C ALA A 316 11.96 -16.01 -8.03
N PHE A 317 12.18 -14.70 -7.83
CA PHE A 317 11.35 -13.84 -7.01
C PHE A 317 9.89 -13.87 -7.50
N CYS A 318 9.65 -13.60 -8.78
CA CYS A 318 8.30 -13.60 -9.34
C CYS A 318 7.62 -14.97 -9.26
N LEU A 319 8.33 -16.05 -9.62
CA LEU A 319 7.76 -17.40 -9.57
C LEU A 319 7.41 -17.83 -8.14
N SER A 320 8.23 -17.47 -7.16
CA SER A 320 7.96 -17.76 -5.75
C SER A 320 6.72 -16.99 -5.26
N ALA A 321 6.60 -15.71 -5.61
CA ALA A 321 5.45 -14.89 -5.28
C ALA A 321 4.14 -15.42 -5.91
N PHE A 322 4.16 -15.82 -7.18
CA PHE A 322 3.03 -16.52 -7.79
C PHE A 322 2.69 -17.84 -7.09
N GLY A 323 3.71 -18.61 -6.67
CA GLY A 323 3.50 -19.81 -5.87
C GLY A 323 2.75 -19.53 -4.57
N LEU A 324 3.11 -18.46 -3.85
CA LEU A 324 2.39 -18.03 -2.63
C LEU A 324 0.95 -17.59 -2.92
N LEU A 325 0.70 -16.95 -4.07
CA LEU A 325 -0.67 -16.61 -4.49
C LEU A 325 -1.51 -17.84 -4.83
N ILE A 326 -0.91 -18.88 -5.44
CA ILE A 326 -1.58 -20.17 -5.67
C ILE A 326 -1.92 -20.84 -4.34
N LEU A 327 -0.98 -20.87 -3.38
CA LEU A 327 -1.25 -21.37 -2.04
C LEU A 327 -2.39 -20.58 -1.37
N CYS A 328 -2.40 -19.25 -1.51
CA CYS A 328 -3.49 -18.41 -1.02
C CYS A 328 -4.84 -18.84 -1.62
N LEU A 329 -4.93 -19.02 -2.94
CA LEU A 329 -6.16 -19.47 -3.61
C LEU A 329 -6.63 -20.84 -3.07
N ILE A 330 -5.71 -21.80 -2.97
CA ILE A 330 -5.99 -23.15 -2.46
C ILE A 330 -6.53 -23.09 -1.03
N PHE A 331 -5.82 -22.40 -0.12
CA PHE A 331 -6.16 -22.35 1.29
C PHE A 331 -7.24 -21.32 1.64
N THR A 332 -7.72 -20.54 0.66
CA THR A 332 -8.90 -19.70 0.82
C THR A 332 -10.15 -20.45 0.37
N TYR A 333 -10.11 -21.07 -0.82
CA TYR A 333 -11.33 -21.59 -1.45
C TYR A 333 -11.40 -23.10 -1.52
N ILE A 334 -10.31 -23.85 -1.63
CA ILE A 334 -10.31 -25.32 -1.83
C ILE A 334 -10.23 -26.07 -0.50
N TYR A 335 -9.31 -25.66 0.37
CA TYR A 335 -9.12 -26.23 1.70
C TYR A 335 -8.91 -25.09 2.70
N PRO A 336 -10.00 -24.40 3.11
CA PRO A 336 -9.89 -23.21 3.94
C PRO A 336 -9.12 -23.49 5.23
N HIS A 337 -7.96 -22.86 5.40
CA HIS A 337 -7.08 -23.14 6.52
C HIS A 337 -6.62 -21.85 7.18
N ARG A 338 -7.00 -21.66 8.45
CA ARG A 338 -6.78 -20.44 9.22
C ARG A 338 -5.33 -19.94 9.17
N PHE A 339 -4.35 -20.80 9.43
CA PHE A 339 -2.93 -20.41 9.39
C PHE A 339 -2.52 -19.71 8.09
N PHE A 340 -2.98 -20.19 6.92
CA PHE A 340 -2.61 -19.60 5.63
C PHE A 340 -3.35 -18.29 5.36
N ILE A 341 -4.58 -18.16 5.86
CA ILE A 341 -5.36 -16.92 5.81
C ILE A 341 -4.74 -15.85 6.73
N ASP A 342 -4.28 -16.25 7.93
CA ASP A 342 -3.58 -15.36 8.88
C ASP A 342 -2.26 -14.82 8.29
N LEU A 343 -1.56 -15.64 7.50
CA LEU A 343 -0.37 -15.21 6.76
C LEU A 343 -0.67 -14.19 5.67
N ASN A 344 -1.93 -13.88 5.36
CA ASN A 344 -2.34 -12.87 4.38
C ASN A 344 -1.47 -12.90 3.12
N LEU A 345 -1.36 -14.09 2.52
CA LEU A 345 -0.44 -14.32 1.40
C LEU A 345 -0.75 -13.42 0.20
N SER A 346 -2.00 -12.94 0.05
CA SER A 346 -2.40 -12.04 -1.04
C SER A 346 -1.59 -10.73 -1.06
N ARG A 347 -1.11 -10.24 0.10
CA ARG A 347 -0.24 -9.04 0.21
C ARG A 347 1.06 -9.16 -0.57
N ASN A 348 1.55 -10.37 -0.85
CA ASN A 348 2.79 -10.53 -1.61
C ASN A 348 2.69 -9.99 -3.07
N LYS A 349 1.46 -9.80 -3.59
CA LYS A 349 1.20 -9.19 -4.92
C LYS A 349 1.84 -7.81 -5.08
N GLN A 350 2.03 -7.09 -3.99
CA GLN A 350 2.67 -5.78 -3.96
C GLN A 350 4.14 -5.84 -4.39
N PHE A 351 4.87 -6.89 -4.00
CA PHE A 351 6.25 -7.11 -4.43
C PHE A 351 6.33 -7.51 -5.91
N LEU A 352 5.36 -8.29 -6.41
CA LEU A 352 5.24 -8.58 -7.84
C LEU A 352 5.03 -7.30 -8.64
N LEU A 353 4.08 -6.46 -8.21
CA LEU A 353 3.80 -5.20 -8.89
C LEU A 353 5.03 -4.28 -8.88
N PHE A 354 5.72 -4.16 -7.75
CA PHE A 354 6.98 -3.41 -7.64
C PHE A 354 8.01 -3.85 -8.69
N LEU A 355 8.30 -5.16 -8.75
CA LEU A 355 9.36 -5.67 -9.61
C LEU A 355 8.95 -5.64 -11.09
N LEU A 356 7.74 -6.11 -11.41
CA LEU A 356 7.26 -6.19 -12.80
C LEU A 356 7.09 -4.81 -13.42
N MET A 357 6.54 -3.83 -12.69
CA MET A 357 6.40 -2.46 -13.19
C MET A 357 7.75 -1.78 -13.42
N GLY A 358 8.73 -1.99 -12.54
CA GLY A 358 10.06 -1.43 -12.75
C GLY A 358 10.75 -2.04 -13.97
N TYR A 359 10.63 -3.35 -14.19
CA TYR A 359 11.14 -3.98 -15.41
C TYR A 359 10.40 -3.51 -16.67
N THR A 360 9.07 -3.38 -16.64
CA THR A 360 8.30 -2.77 -17.74
C THR A 360 8.77 -1.33 -18.02
N THR A 361 9.14 -0.57 -16.99
CA THR A 361 9.73 0.77 -17.13
C THR A 361 11.07 0.71 -17.86
N LEU A 362 11.97 -0.22 -17.47
CA LEU A 362 13.24 -0.41 -18.17
C LEU A 362 13.05 -0.78 -19.65
N LEU A 363 12.10 -1.67 -19.95
CA LEU A 363 11.75 -2.06 -21.32
C LEU A 363 11.25 -0.84 -22.13
N THR A 364 10.35 -0.05 -21.56
CA THR A 364 9.84 1.18 -22.20
C THR A 364 10.98 2.15 -22.50
N ILE A 365 11.86 2.42 -21.54
CA ILE A 365 13.03 3.29 -21.75
C ILE A 365 13.94 2.70 -22.82
N GLN A 366 14.21 1.40 -22.80
CA GLN A 366 15.03 0.74 -23.83
C GLN A 366 14.43 0.92 -25.23
N LYS A 367 13.10 0.82 -25.37
CA LYS A 367 12.40 1.01 -26.65
C LYS A 367 12.43 2.46 -27.11
N ILE A 368 12.33 3.41 -26.18
CA ILE A 368 12.55 4.83 -26.45
C ILE A 368 13.99 5.09 -26.91
N GLU A 369 14.99 4.51 -26.25
CA GLU A 369 16.41 4.75 -26.56
C GLU A 369 16.82 4.13 -27.90
N LYS A 370 16.56 2.83 -28.06
CA LYS A 370 17.11 2.01 -29.16
C LYS A 370 16.15 1.82 -30.34
N GLY A 371 14.84 2.00 -30.12
CA GLY A 371 13.83 1.83 -31.16
C GLY A 371 13.67 3.05 -32.07
N ALA A 372 12.89 2.87 -33.13
CA ALA A 372 12.41 3.97 -33.95
C ALA A 372 11.56 4.94 -33.10
N LEU A 373 11.52 6.22 -33.50
CA LEU A 373 10.76 7.25 -32.77
C LEU A 373 9.28 6.88 -32.61
N VAL A 374 8.66 6.28 -33.63
CA VAL A 374 7.27 5.81 -33.58
C VAL A 374 7.08 4.73 -32.52
N THR A 375 8.00 3.77 -32.43
CA THR A 375 7.95 2.73 -31.40
C THR A 375 8.09 3.33 -30.01
N GLY A 376 9.01 4.28 -29.83
CA GLY A 376 9.16 5.03 -28.57
C GLY A 376 7.88 5.78 -28.18
N LEU A 377 7.21 6.42 -29.15
CA LEU A 377 5.94 7.11 -28.95
C LEU A 377 4.84 6.13 -28.51
N ILE A 378 4.62 5.04 -29.26
CA ILE A 378 3.62 4.01 -28.94
C ILE A 378 3.86 3.46 -27.53
N PHE A 379 5.10 3.10 -27.21
CA PHE A 379 5.44 2.58 -25.88
C PHE A 379 5.18 3.60 -24.77
N THR A 380 5.44 4.88 -25.00
CA THR A 380 5.19 5.92 -24.01
C THR A 380 3.69 6.15 -23.78
N VAL A 381 2.87 6.09 -24.84
CA VAL A 381 1.42 6.16 -24.73
C VAL A 381 0.88 4.95 -23.97
N LEU A 382 1.27 3.73 -24.34
CA LEU A 382 0.85 2.50 -23.65
C LEU A 382 1.33 2.47 -22.19
N PHE A 383 2.53 2.98 -21.94
CA PHE A 383 3.06 3.13 -20.59
C PHE A 383 2.22 4.08 -19.73
N THR A 384 1.76 5.19 -20.31
CA THR A 384 0.85 6.14 -19.64
C THR A 384 -0.43 5.43 -19.16
N LEU A 385 -0.94 4.50 -19.96
CA LEU A 385 -2.14 3.73 -19.64
C LEU A 385 -1.97 2.82 -18.42
N LEU A 386 -0.73 2.48 -18.02
CA LEU A 386 -0.47 1.60 -16.88
C LEU A 386 -0.86 2.20 -15.51
N LYS A 387 -1.21 3.49 -15.46
CA LYS A 387 -1.72 4.16 -14.25
C LYS A 387 -3.18 3.81 -13.94
N TYR A 388 -3.96 3.47 -14.97
CA TYR A 388 -5.42 3.38 -14.86
C TYR A 388 -5.89 2.03 -14.31
N ASN A 389 -7.18 1.71 -14.45
CA ASN A 389 -7.76 0.49 -13.87
C ASN A 389 -7.12 -0.79 -14.43
N ASN A 390 -7.34 -1.91 -13.73
CA ASN A 390 -6.68 -3.18 -14.05
C ASN A 390 -7.00 -3.67 -15.48
N GLN A 391 -8.19 -3.39 -16.00
CA GLN A 391 -8.57 -3.72 -17.38
C GLN A 391 -7.72 -2.94 -18.40
N ILE A 392 -7.61 -1.62 -18.25
CA ILE A 392 -6.80 -0.77 -19.13
C ILE A 392 -5.33 -1.19 -19.09
N ILE A 393 -4.81 -1.47 -17.89
CA ILE A 393 -3.42 -1.96 -17.73
C ILE A 393 -3.25 -3.26 -18.53
N THR A 394 -4.15 -4.22 -18.35
CA THR A 394 -4.08 -5.51 -19.05
C THR A 394 -4.09 -5.32 -20.56
N CYS A 395 -5.02 -4.53 -21.09
CA CYS A 395 -5.08 -4.21 -22.51
C CYS A 395 -3.81 -3.52 -23.03
N ALA A 396 -3.30 -2.52 -22.30
CA ALA A 396 -2.07 -1.81 -22.67
C ALA A 396 -0.87 -2.76 -22.73
N VAL A 397 -0.73 -3.66 -21.75
CA VAL A 397 0.33 -4.67 -21.70
C VAL A 397 0.20 -5.68 -22.84
N LEU A 398 -1.02 -6.14 -23.16
CA LEU A 398 -1.27 -7.03 -24.29
C LEU A 398 -0.91 -6.36 -25.62
N ILE A 399 -1.23 -5.07 -25.80
CA ILE A 399 -0.78 -4.31 -26.98
C ILE A 399 0.74 -4.21 -27.01
N MET A 400 1.42 -3.94 -25.88
CA MET A 400 2.88 -3.91 -25.83
C MET A 400 3.49 -5.24 -26.25
N ILE A 401 2.99 -6.37 -25.72
CA ILE A 401 3.40 -7.72 -26.13
C ILE A 401 3.25 -7.88 -27.64
N PHE A 402 2.09 -7.51 -28.15
CA PHE A 402 1.73 -7.70 -29.53
C PHE A 402 2.60 -6.86 -30.49
N VAL A 403 2.88 -5.60 -30.16
CA VAL A 403 3.83 -4.74 -30.92
C VAL A 403 5.22 -5.37 -30.97
N LEU A 404 5.70 -5.95 -29.86
CA LEU A 404 7.01 -6.60 -29.79
C LEU A 404 7.05 -7.91 -30.59
N MET A 405 5.95 -8.65 -30.65
CA MET A 405 5.82 -9.82 -31.51
C MET A 405 5.95 -9.43 -32.99
N ILE A 406 5.25 -8.39 -33.43
CA ILE A 406 5.39 -7.87 -34.82
C ILE A 406 6.81 -7.42 -35.10
N GLU A 407 7.44 -6.68 -34.18
CA GLU A 407 8.82 -6.21 -34.35
C GLU A 407 9.78 -7.40 -34.53
N LYS A 408 9.64 -8.44 -33.69
CA LYS A 408 10.45 -9.67 -33.77
C LYS A 408 10.22 -10.40 -35.09
N ILE A 409 8.97 -10.61 -35.50
CA ILE A 409 8.63 -11.26 -36.78
C ILE A 409 9.19 -10.44 -37.95
N SER A 410 8.98 -9.11 -37.96
CA SER A 410 9.47 -8.24 -39.03
C SER A 410 10.99 -8.19 -39.11
N SER A 411 11.70 -8.30 -37.98
CA SER A 411 13.16 -8.36 -37.97
C SER A 411 13.69 -9.67 -38.55
N ASN A 412 12.98 -10.78 -38.33
CA ASN A 412 13.32 -12.07 -38.95
C ASN A 412 13.01 -12.07 -40.46
N ILE A 413 11.91 -11.42 -40.89
CA ILE A 413 11.50 -11.36 -42.31
C ILE A 413 12.50 -10.59 -43.18
N LYS A 414 13.12 -9.52 -42.67
CA LYS A 414 14.09 -8.74 -43.47
C LYS A 414 15.31 -9.55 -43.94
N ASN A 415 15.52 -10.74 -43.37
CA ASN A 415 16.68 -11.58 -43.65
C ASN A 415 16.34 -12.83 -44.48
N ALA A 416 15.09 -13.06 -44.90
CA ALA A 416 14.72 -14.22 -45.71
C ALA A 416 13.53 -13.96 -46.65
N GLU A 417 13.56 -14.57 -47.84
CA GLU A 417 12.41 -14.63 -48.75
C GLU A 417 11.33 -15.53 -48.15
N PHE A 418 10.36 -14.95 -47.45
CA PHE A 418 9.32 -15.72 -46.77
C PHE A 418 8.05 -15.95 -47.60
N PRO A 419 7.33 -17.05 -47.35
CA PRO A 419 6.07 -17.36 -48.01
C PRO A 419 4.94 -16.37 -47.67
N LEU A 420 3.95 -16.28 -48.57
CA LEU A 420 2.79 -15.39 -48.50
C LEU A 420 2.05 -15.40 -47.14
N TRP A 421 1.95 -16.56 -46.46
CA TRP A 421 1.22 -16.69 -45.19
C TRP A 421 1.82 -15.85 -44.04
N LEU A 422 3.13 -15.59 -44.04
CA LEU A 422 3.78 -14.71 -43.05
C LEU A 422 3.48 -13.22 -43.29
N LYS A 423 3.28 -12.83 -44.56
CA LYS A 423 2.80 -11.48 -44.91
C LYS A 423 1.34 -11.29 -44.47
N ILE A 424 0.50 -12.32 -44.62
CA ILE A 424 -0.88 -12.35 -44.13
C ILE A 424 -0.91 -12.26 -42.60
N LEU A 425 -0.07 -13.01 -41.88
CA LEU A 425 0.04 -12.91 -40.42
C LEU A 425 0.42 -11.50 -39.95
N LYS A 426 1.27 -10.80 -40.71
CA LYS A 426 1.62 -9.41 -40.43
C LYS A 426 0.42 -8.47 -40.59
N SER A 427 -0.38 -8.62 -41.65
CA SER A 427 -1.57 -7.78 -41.86
C SER A 427 -2.67 -8.10 -40.83
N LEU A 428 -2.94 -9.37 -40.58
CA LEU A 428 -3.87 -9.84 -39.55
C LEU A 428 -3.45 -9.34 -38.17
N GLY A 429 -2.15 -9.30 -37.94
CA GLY A 429 -1.57 -8.73 -36.75
C GLY A 429 -1.86 -7.23 -36.60
N VAL A 430 -1.64 -6.43 -37.64
CA VAL A 430 -2.00 -5.00 -37.60
C VAL A 430 -3.49 -4.81 -37.31
N THR A 431 -4.38 -5.63 -37.89
CA THR A 431 -5.81 -5.60 -37.61
C THR A 431 -6.13 -5.91 -36.15
N ILE A 432 -5.54 -6.96 -35.57
CA ILE A 432 -5.67 -7.27 -34.13
C ILE A 432 -5.18 -6.10 -33.27
N CYS A 433 -4.08 -5.46 -33.66
CA CYS A 433 -3.56 -4.26 -33.01
C CYS A 433 -4.59 -3.14 -32.97
N LEU A 434 -5.22 -2.84 -34.11
CA LEU A 434 -6.23 -1.80 -34.23
C LEU A 434 -7.49 -2.14 -33.44
N VAL A 435 -7.92 -3.41 -33.43
CA VAL A 435 -9.03 -3.89 -32.60
C VAL A 435 -8.70 -3.75 -31.11
N LEU A 436 -7.50 -4.15 -30.68
CA LEU A 436 -7.07 -4.00 -29.28
C LEU A 436 -6.91 -2.52 -28.89
N ILE A 437 -6.47 -1.65 -29.79
CA ILE A 437 -6.43 -0.20 -29.57
C ILE A 437 -7.86 0.36 -29.47
N GLY A 438 -8.77 -0.06 -30.34
CA GLY A 438 -10.18 0.31 -30.27
C GLY A 438 -10.87 -0.17 -28.99
N TRP A 439 -10.59 -1.40 -28.56
CA TRP A 439 -11.07 -1.93 -27.28
C TRP A 439 -10.41 -1.22 -26.10
N SER A 440 -9.11 -0.93 -26.17
CA SER A 440 -8.45 -0.11 -25.16
C SER A 440 -9.09 1.27 -25.09
N TYR A 441 -9.43 1.88 -26.24
CA TYR A 441 -10.14 3.16 -26.30
C TYR A 441 -11.54 3.07 -25.70
N TYR A 442 -12.29 2.00 -25.98
CA TYR A 442 -13.59 1.75 -25.35
C TYR A 442 -13.48 1.52 -23.84
N GLY A 443 -12.50 0.74 -23.38
CA GLY A 443 -12.21 0.52 -21.96
C GLY A 443 -11.71 1.77 -21.26
N ILE A 444 -10.90 2.59 -21.93
CA ILE A 444 -10.51 3.95 -21.53
C ILE A 444 -11.77 4.80 -21.39
N TRP A 445 -12.66 4.78 -22.37
CA TRP A 445 -13.92 5.53 -22.35
C TRP A 445 -14.82 5.13 -21.18
N GLU A 446 -15.08 3.83 -21.00
CA GLU A 446 -15.87 3.26 -19.90
C GLU A 446 -15.23 3.54 -18.54
N ALA A 447 -13.94 3.23 -18.35
CA ALA A 447 -13.23 3.52 -17.12
C ALA A 447 -13.29 5.00 -16.73
N PHE A 448 -13.33 5.88 -17.73
CA PHE A 448 -13.52 7.30 -17.49
C PHE A 448 -14.97 7.66 -17.15
N GLN A 449 -16.00 6.89 -17.45
CA GLN A 449 -17.36 7.27 -17.06
C GLN A 449 -17.63 7.10 -15.55
N PHE A 450 -16.93 6.18 -14.89
CA PHE A 450 -17.22 5.76 -13.51
C PHE A 450 -16.37 6.43 -12.41
N THR A 451 -15.61 7.49 -12.71
CA THR A 451 -14.81 8.21 -11.70
C THR A 451 -15.27 9.66 -11.54
N GLU A 452 -15.33 10.15 -10.30
CA GLU A 452 -15.68 11.57 -10.01
C GLU A 452 -14.71 12.56 -10.69
N PHE A 453 -13.45 12.14 -10.90
CA PHE A 453 -12.41 12.94 -11.53
C PHE A 453 -12.31 12.75 -13.05
N LYS A 454 -13.34 12.19 -13.70
CA LYS A 454 -13.31 11.80 -15.11
C LYS A 454 -12.80 12.87 -16.07
N PHE A 455 -13.24 14.12 -15.86
CA PHE A 455 -12.83 15.23 -16.72
C PHE A 455 -11.33 15.51 -16.61
N ILE A 456 -10.80 15.59 -15.39
CA ILE A 456 -9.37 15.87 -15.13
C ILE A 456 -8.51 14.74 -15.69
N ILE A 457 -8.93 13.48 -15.51
CA ILE A 457 -8.15 12.34 -16.01
C ILE A 457 -8.12 12.33 -17.54
N ARG A 458 -9.26 12.59 -18.21
CA ARG A 458 -9.33 12.71 -19.68
C ARG A 458 -8.46 13.86 -20.19
N LEU A 459 -8.56 15.02 -19.55
CA LEU A 459 -7.76 16.18 -19.90
C LEU A 459 -6.26 15.90 -19.77
N ASN A 460 -5.83 15.28 -18.67
CA ASN A 460 -4.43 14.90 -18.48
C ASN A 460 -3.95 13.92 -19.55
N PHE A 461 -4.74 12.90 -19.88
CA PHE A 461 -4.39 11.97 -20.94
C PHE A 461 -4.26 12.67 -22.31
N LEU A 462 -5.21 13.55 -22.64
CA LEU A 462 -5.16 14.35 -23.86
C LEU A 462 -3.92 15.25 -23.92
N ILE A 463 -3.60 15.95 -22.83
CA ILE A 463 -2.40 16.78 -22.72
C ILE A 463 -1.14 15.93 -22.92
N ILE A 464 -1.05 14.75 -22.30
CA ILE A 464 0.07 13.81 -22.49
C ILE A 464 0.21 13.45 -23.98
N CYS A 465 -0.88 13.06 -24.64
CA CYS A 465 -0.87 12.71 -26.06
C CYS A 465 -0.41 13.88 -26.95
N ILE A 466 -0.91 15.10 -26.71
CA ILE A 466 -0.51 16.31 -27.46
C ILE A 466 0.99 16.58 -27.27
N LEU A 467 1.48 16.56 -26.03
CA LEU A 467 2.90 16.81 -25.73
C LEU A 467 3.81 15.72 -26.31
N LEU A 468 3.38 14.46 -26.29
CA LEU A 468 4.13 13.36 -26.89
C LEU A 468 4.18 13.45 -28.42
N LEU A 469 3.09 13.86 -29.07
CA LEU A 469 3.06 14.13 -30.51
C LEU A 469 3.98 15.31 -30.87
N ALA A 470 3.91 16.40 -30.11
CA ALA A 470 4.81 17.55 -30.29
C ALA A 470 6.28 17.13 -30.13
N ALA A 471 6.62 16.37 -29.08
CA ALA A 471 7.96 15.84 -28.86
C ALA A 471 8.41 14.93 -30.01
N TYR A 472 7.51 14.08 -30.53
CA TYR A 472 7.78 13.22 -31.68
C TYR A 472 8.13 14.04 -32.95
N PHE A 473 7.33 15.06 -33.28
CA PHE A 473 7.60 15.91 -34.45
C PHE A 473 8.89 16.73 -34.29
N LEU A 474 9.16 17.27 -33.09
CA LEU A 474 10.41 17.95 -32.79
C LEU A 474 11.62 17.01 -32.98
N LEU A 475 11.54 15.78 -32.48
CA LEU A 475 12.61 14.78 -32.64
C LEU A 475 12.83 14.33 -34.09
N HIS A 476 11.89 14.60 -35.00
CA HIS A 476 12.06 14.38 -36.43
C HIS A 476 12.80 15.49 -37.17
N LEU A 477 12.99 16.66 -36.53
CA LEU A 477 13.79 17.72 -37.11
C LEU A 477 15.26 17.28 -37.19
N LYS A 478 15.84 17.30 -38.40
CA LYS A 478 17.24 16.91 -38.67
C LYS A 478 18.26 17.49 -37.67
N PRO A 479 18.18 18.77 -37.25
CA PRO A 479 19.12 19.33 -36.29
C PRO A 479 19.11 18.60 -34.93
N LEU A 480 17.94 18.15 -34.47
CA LEU A 480 17.81 17.43 -33.21
C LEU A 480 18.32 15.99 -33.32
N GLN A 481 18.13 15.34 -34.47
CA GLN A 481 18.66 14.00 -34.74
C GLN A 481 20.20 13.98 -34.77
N GLN A 482 20.82 15.06 -35.27
CA GLN A 482 22.28 15.21 -35.33
C GLN A 482 22.88 15.74 -34.02
N SER A 483 22.06 16.16 -33.06
CA SER A 483 22.53 16.68 -31.78
C SER A 483 23.13 15.58 -30.91
N SER A 484 24.25 15.88 -30.24
CA SER A 484 24.81 15.02 -29.19
C SER A 484 23.84 14.77 -28.01
N ASN A 485 22.79 15.59 -27.89
CA ASN A 485 21.74 15.44 -26.88
C ASN A 485 20.51 14.65 -27.36
N PHE A 486 20.49 14.11 -28.59
CA PHE A 486 19.33 13.40 -29.14
C PHE A 486 18.79 12.32 -28.19
N LEU A 487 19.67 11.53 -27.58
CA LEU A 487 19.28 10.50 -26.62
C LEU A 487 18.58 11.08 -25.37
N LYS A 488 19.05 12.24 -24.88
CA LYS A 488 18.42 12.93 -23.73
C LYS A 488 17.03 13.42 -24.11
N TRP A 489 16.85 13.92 -25.33
CA TRP A 489 15.55 14.35 -25.84
C TRP A 489 14.58 13.17 -26.01
N LYS A 490 15.03 12.02 -26.56
CA LYS A 490 14.23 10.79 -26.59
C LYS A 490 13.80 10.38 -25.18
N ARG A 491 14.74 10.34 -24.23
CA ARG A 491 14.46 10.05 -22.81
C ARG A 491 13.44 11.02 -22.20
N GLY A 492 13.36 12.27 -22.67
CA GLY A 492 12.35 13.23 -22.25
C GLY A 492 10.90 12.74 -22.44
N MET A 493 10.66 11.83 -23.39
CA MET A 493 9.31 11.29 -23.65
C MET A 493 8.70 10.61 -22.41
N ILE A 494 9.46 9.83 -21.64
CA ILE A 494 8.92 9.16 -20.43
C ILE A 494 8.69 10.14 -19.28
N LEU A 495 9.39 11.28 -19.27
CA LEU A 495 9.22 12.29 -18.22
C LEU A 495 7.92 13.09 -18.38
N ILE A 496 7.37 13.19 -19.60
CA ILE A 496 6.10 13.89 -19.87
C ILE A 496 4.95 13.30 -19.03
N PRO A 497 4.59 12.00 -19.15
CA PRO A 497 3.50 11.44 -18.35
C PRO A 497 3.81 11.47 -16.85
N LEU A 498 5.06 11.21 -16.44
CA LEU A 498 5.44 11.26 -15.02
C LEU A 498 5.27 12.67 -14.43
N SER A 499 5.62 13.73 -15.17
CA SER A 499 5.46 15.11 -14.71
C SER A 499 4.00 15.51 -14.60
N ILE A 500 3.16 15.10 -15.57
CA ILE A 500 1.72 15.37 -15.53
C ILE A 500 1.07 14.62 -14.35
N PHE A 501 1.47 13.38 -14.10
CA PHE A 501 0.99 12.62 -12.94
C PHE A 501 1.44 13.23 -11.60
N LEU A 502 2.66 13.75 -11.52
CA LEU A 502 3.16 14.49 -10.36
C LEU A 502 2.29 15.73 -10.11
N LEU A 503 2.05 16.55 -11.13
CA LEU A 503 1.20 17.74 -11.02
C LEU A 503 -0.24 17.37 -10.63
N GLN A 504 -0.80 16.34 -11.26
CA GLN A 504 -2.14 15.85 -10.95
C GLN A 504 -2.27 15.44 -9.49
N TYR A 505 -1.35 14.62 -8.97
CA TYR A 505 -1.43 14.17 -7.58
C TYR A 505 -1.13 15.28 -6.59
N SER A 506 -0.20 16.17 -6.91
CA SER A 506 0.10 17.33 -6.05
C SER A 506 -1.13 18.23 -5.93
N TYR A 507 -1.82 18.50 -7.05
CA TYR A 507 -3.07 19.25 -7.07
C TYR A 507 -4.19 18.53 -6.31
N PHE A 508 -4.37 17.23 -6.54
CA PHE A 508 -5.36 16.41 -5.83
C PHE A 508 -5.10 16.42 -4.32
N HIS A 509 -3.85 16.23 -3.90
CA HIS A 509 -3.49 16.21 -2.49
C HIS A 509 -3.69 17.58 -1.84
N PHE A 510 -3.28 18.66 -2.50
CA PHE A 510 -3.53 20.02 -2.04
C PHE A 510 -5.03 20.31 -1.88
N ARG A 511 -5.85 19.94 -2.86
CA ARG A 511 -7.31 20.07 -2.77
C ARG A 511 -7.89 19.23 -1.64
N LYS A 512 -7.48 17.97 -1.52
CA LYS A 512 -7.93 17.10 -0.44
C LYS A 512 -7.55 17.66 0.92
N TYR A 513 -6.33 18.19 1.06
CA TYR A 513 -5.91 18.88 2.27
C TYR A 513 -6.84 20.06 2.61
N GLN A 514 -7.19 20.90 1.62
CA GLN A 514 -8.17 21.98 1.84
C GLN A 514 -9.53 21.43 2.27
N GLU A 515 -10.03 20.39 1.59
CA GLU A 515 -11.33 19.76 1.91
C GLU A 515 -11.35 19.18 3.33
N GLU A 516 -10.26 18.52 3.74
CA GLU A 516 -10.10 17.99 5.10
C GLU A 516 -10.20 19.07 6.18
N HIS A 517 -9.83 20.32 5.88
CA HIS A 517 -9.82 21.42 6.85
C HIS A 517 -11.08 22.29 6.79
N THR A 518 -11.67 22.49 5.60
CA THR A 518 -12.74 23.49 5.42
C THR A 518 -14.07 22.92 4.97
N SER A 519 -14.11 21.72 4.37
CA SER A 519 -15.37 21.19 3.84
C SER A 519 -16.31 20.69 4.93
N PHE A 520 -17.61 20.76 4.62
CA PHE A 520 -18.72 20.21 5.41
C PHE A 520 -18.83 18.68 5.24
N GLY A 521 -19.84 18.08 5.87
CA GLY A 521 -20.15 16.65 5.72
C GLY A 521 -19.13 15.78 6.47
N PHE A 522 -18.55 14.78 5.79
CA PHE A 522 -17.63 13.82 6.40
C PHE A 522 -16.45 14.49 7.12
N TRP A 523 -15.81 15.49 6.49
CA TRP A 523 -14.64 16.14 7.08
C TRP A 523 -14.99 17.01 8.29
N GLN A 524 -16.15 17.68 8.28
CA GLN A 524 -16.66 18.36 9.47
C GLN A 524 -16.94 17.37 10.60
N MET A 525 -17.56 16.22 10.30
CA MET A 525 -17.81 15.17 11.27
C MET A 525 -16.49 14.63 11.86
N GLN A 526 -15.44 14.44 11.04
CA GLN A 526 -14.11 14.05 11.52
C GLN A 526 -13.52 15.09 12.48
N ARG A 527 -13.61 16.39 12.15
CA ARG A 527 -13.10 17.45 13.03
C ARG A 527 -13.88 17.50 14.36
N SER A 528 -15.20 17.41 14.30
CA SER A 528 -16.08 17.28 15.49
C SER A 528 -15.76 16.02 16.30
N TRP A 529 -15.34 14.94 15.64
CA TRP A 529 -14.97 13.70 16.30
C TRP A 529 -13.67 13.83 17.09
N GLU A 530 -12.65 14.45 16.50
CA GLU A 530 -11.39 14.74 17.19
C GLU A 530 -11.57 15.75 18.33
N ASP A 531 -12.42 16.76 18.12
CA ASP A 531 -12.80 17.73 19.15
C ASP A 531 -13.49 17.05 20.35
N MET A 532 -14.47 16.18 20.08
CA MET A 532 -15.13 15.37 21.12
C MET A 532 -14.11 14.52 21.90
N GLN A 533 -13.16 13.89 21.22
CA GLN A 533 -12.09 13.12 21.87
C GLN A 533 -11.23 14.00 22.80
N ARG A 534 -10.79 15.18 22.32
CA ARG A 534 -9.99 16.11 23.13
C ARG A 534 -10.76 16.61 24.34
N TYR A 535 -12.05 16.93 24.19
CA TYR A 535 -12.92 17.31 25.30
C TYR A 535 -13.00 16.20 26.35
N VAL A 536 -13.27 14.96 25.93
CA VAL A 536 -13.34 13.79 26.81
C VAL A 536 -12.04 13.59 27.57
N LYS A 537 -10.88 13.69 26.89
CA LYS A 537 -9.57 13.56 27.53
C LYS A 537 -9.38 14.55 28.69
N LEU A 538 -9.85 15.79 28.52
CA LEU A 538 -9.66 16.87 29.49
C LEU A 538 -10.70 16.87 30.63
N ASN A 539 -11.90 16.34 30.40
CA ASN A 539 -13.05 16.53 31.30
C ASN A 539 -13.62 15.25 31.92
N THR A 540 -12.98 14.09 31.71
CA THR A 540 -13.42 12.81 32.30
C THR A 540 -12.28 12.11 33.04
N PRO A 541 -12.55 11.26 34.05
CA PRO A 541 -11.54 10.40 34.66
C PRO A 541 -10.90 9.41 33.66
N LYS A 542 -9.62 9.05 33.83
CA LYS A 542 -8.89 8.13 32.91
C LYS A 542 -9.53 6.75 32.75
N ASP A 543 -10.16 6.25 33.79
CA ASP A 543 -10.78 4.92 33.89
C ASP A 543 -12.23 4.88 33.38
N THR A 544 -12.73 5.98 32.85
CA THR A 544 -14.08 6.13 32.30
C THR A 544 -14.32 5.16 31.13
N MET A 545 -15.46 4.46 31.15
CA MET A 545 -15.99 3.65 30.04
C MET A 545 -16.96 4.46 29.19
N ILE A 546 -16.75 4.47 27.87
CA ILE A 546 -17.56 5.28 26.95
C ILE A 546 -18.22 4.40 25.88
N MET A 547 -19.52 4.59 25.69
CA MET A 547 -20.23 4.10 24.51
C MET A 547 -20.12 5.13 23.38
N VAL A 548 -19.71 4.69 22.21
CA VAL A 548 -19.62 5.50 20.99
C VAL A 548 -20.37 4.82 19.84
N PRO A 549 -20.73 5.53 18.75
CA PRO A 549 -21.27 4.89 17.56
C PRO A 549 -20.24 3.88 17.03
N TYR A 550 -20.55 2.58 17.09
CA TYR A 550 -19.51 1.55 16.94
C TYR A 550 -18.89 1.56 15.54
N ASN A 551 -19.68 1.84 14.51
CA ASN A 551 -19.23 1.89 13.11
C ASN A 551 -18.65 3.26 12.69
N MET A 552 -18.24 4.08 13.65
CA MET A 552 -17.51 5.30 13.35
C MET A 552 -16.13 4.93 12.77
N GLU A 553 -16.00 5.00 11.44
CA GLU A 553 -14.76 4.63 10.73
C GLU A 553 -13.65 5.69 10.83
N MET A 554 -14.01 6.87 11.31
CA MET A 554 -13.15 8.03 11.57
C MET A 554 -12.13 7.70 12.68
N GLY A 555 -10.92 8.28 12.60
CA GLY A 555 -9.76 7.95 13.45
C GLY A 555 -10.14 7.51 14.89
N GLY A 556 -9.66 6.34 15.31
CA GLY A 556 -10.20 5.61 16.47
C GLY A 556 -10.32 6.46 17.73
N PHE A 557 -11.46 6.36 18.42
CA PHE A 557 -11.79 7.23 19.56
C PHE A 557 -10.75 7.22 20.68
N ARG A 558 -10.13 6.05 20.91
CA ARG A 558 -9.09 5.87 21.91
C ARG A 558 -7.88 6.78 21.68
N ILE A 559 -7.55 7.12 20.42
CA ILE A 559 -6.32 7.83 20.05
C ILE A 559 -6.21 9.17 20.79
N LEU A 560 -7.20 10.06 20.68
CA LEU A 560 -7.13 11.39 21.30
C LEU A 560 -7.89 11.47 22.62
N SER A 561 -8.89 10.61 22.85
CA SER A 561 -9.65 10.61 24.11
C SER A 561 -8.87 10.02 25.28
N GLU A 562 -7.98 9.07 25.00
CA GLU A 562 -7.29 8.30 26.03
C GLU A 562 -8.26 7.65 27.03
N ARG A 563 -9.44 7.24 26.56
CA ARG A 563 -10.45 6.50 27.32
C ARG A 563 -10.75 5.17 26.66
N LYS A 564 -11.14 4.19 27.47
CA LYS A 564 -11.64 2.91 26.98
C LYS A 564 -13.05 3.10 26.43
N ILE A 565 -13.37 2.30 25.41
CA ILE A 565 -14.70 2.27 24.82
C ILE A 565 -15.25 0.86 24.88
N ILE A 566 -16.57 0.72 24.78
CA ILE A 566 -17.22 -0.60 24.73
C ILE A 566 -16.65 -1.40 23.56
N CYS A 567 -16.82 -0.90 22.33
CA CYS A 567 -16.15 -1.42 21.15
C CYS A 567 -16.20 -0.40 20.01
N SER A 568 -15.36 -0.63 19.00
CA SER A 568 -15.47 -0.01 17.68
C SER A 568 -15.49 -1.12 16.61
N TYR A 569 -16.07 -0.85 15.45
CA TYR A 569 -15.95 -1.71 14.27
C TYR A 569 -14.48 -1.96 13.93
N ARG A 570 -13.60 -0.96 14.12
CA ARG A 570 -12.16 -1.07 13.86
C ARG A 570 -11.45 -2.07 14.80
N ASP A 571 -12.04 -2.39 15.95
CA ASP A 571 -11.48 -3.41 16.86
C ASP A 571 -11.47 -4.81 16.19
N CYS A 572 -12.20 -5.01 15.09
CA CYS A 572 -12.26 -6.26 14.32
C CYS A 572 -10.88 -6.76 13.86
N GLY A 573 -9.92 -5.86 13.63
CA GLY A 573 -8.56 -6.21 13.21
C GLY A 573 -7.83 -7.12 14.20
N ILE A 574 -8.33 -7.24 15.44
CA ILE A 574 -7.74 -8.11 16.45
C ILE A 574 -7.80 -9.60 16.11
N ILE A 575 -8.70 -10.00 15.21
CA ILE A 575 -8.90 -11.40 14.84
C ILE A 575 -7.63 -12.12 14.34
N GLY A 576 -6.74 -11.37 13.67
CA GLY A 576 -5.45 -11.89 13.18
C GLY A 576 -4.43 -12.13 14.30
N PHE A 577 -4.70 -11.63 15.51
CA PHE A 577 -3.80 -11.68 16.67
C PHE A 577 -4.39 -12.52 17.80
N ASP A 578 -5.67 -12.33 18.10
CA ASP A 578 -6.38 -12.95 19.22
C ASP A 578 -7.85 -13.22 18.85
N TYR A 579 -8.17 -14.51 18.75
CA TYR A 579 -9.50 -14.94 18.39
C TYR A 579 -10.53 -14.71 19.50
N GLN A 580 -10.13 -14.87 20.77
CA GLN A 580 -11.06 -14.72 21.89
C GLN A 580 -11.49 -13.26 22.03
N ALA A 581 -10.53 -12.33 21.88
CA ALA A 581 -10.86 -10.91 21.82
C ALA A 581 -11.74 -10.57 20.62
N ALA A 582 -11.59 -11.24 19.48
CA ALA A 582 -12.46 -11.05 18.32
C ALA A 582 -13.89 -11.59 18.55
N VAL A 583 -14.05 -12.70 19.28
CA VAL A 583 -15.36 -13.21 19.69
C VAL A 583 -16.04 -12.24 20.67
N GLU A 584 -15.30 -11.72 21.65
CA GLU A 584 -15.81 -10.70 22.56
C GLU A 584 -16.17 -9.40 21.83
N TRP A 585 -15.35 -8.96 20.87
CA TRP A 585 -15.68 -7.84 19.98
C TRP A 585 -17.00 -8.05 19.25
N TYR A 586 -17.19 -9.22 18.63
CA TYR A 586 -18.41 -9.53 17.87
C TYR A 586 -19.65 -9.51 18.77
N LYS A 587 -19.56 -10.10 19.96
CA LYS A 587 -20.61 -10.05 20.98
C LYS A 587 -20.94 -8.62 21.39
N ARG A 588 -19.94 -7.77 21.65
CA ARG A 588 -20.15 -6.36 21.97
C ARG A 588 -20.82 -5.60 20.84
N VAL A 589 -20.42 -5.84 19.60
CA VAL A 589 -21.07 -5.26 18.41
C VAL A 589 -22.53 -5.68 18.35
N GLN A 590 -22.86 -6.95 18.58
CA GLN A 590 -24.25 -7.41 18.62
C GLN A 590 -25.07 -6.72 19.72
N ASP A 591 -24.49 -6.54 20.91
CA ASP A 591 -25.17 -5.87 22.02
C ASP A 591 -25.49 -4.39 21.74
N ILE A 592 -24.72 -3.74 20.86
CA ILE A 592 -24.86 -2.30 20.55
C ILE A 592 -25.11 -1.98 19.06
N GLU A 593 -25.53 -2.97 18.25
CA GLU A 593 -25.62 -2.85 16.78
C GLU A 593 -26.52 -1.69 16.32
N ALA A 594 -27.58 -1.38 17.07
CA ALA A 594 -28.45 -0.27 16.74
C ALA A 594 -27.77 1.11 16.91
N PHE A 595 -26.70 1.20 17.71
CA PHE A 595 -26.00 2.44 18.05
C PHE A 595 -24.84 2.74 17.10
N LYS A 596 -25.19 3.26 15.91
CA LYS A 596 -24.27 3.54 14.80
C LYS A 596 -24.48 4.95 14.24
N VAL A 597 -23.56 5.38 13.37
CA VAL A 597 -23.56 6.72 12.76
C VAL A 597 -24.84 6.98 11.96
N ALA A 598 -25.40 5.97 11.31
CA ALA A 598 -26.68 6.03 10.60
C ALA A 598 -27.65 5.06 11.27
N LEU A 599 -28.57 5.60 12.08
CA LEU A 599 -29.54 4.79 12.83
C LEU A 599 -30.51 4.09 11.88
N THR A 600 -30.68 2.78 12.07
CA THR A 600 -31.65 1.96 11.32
C THR A 600 -32.72 1.33 12.22
N ALA A 601 -32.56 1.45 13.53
CA ALA A 601 -33.43 0.84 14.54
C ALA A 601 -33.38 1.66 15.84
N SER A 602 -34.25 1.32 16.80
CA SER A 602 -34.25 1.93 18.13
C SER A 602 -32.96 1.63 18.89
N THR A 603 -32.36 2.64 19.51
CA THR A 603 -31.13 2.53 20.29
C THR A 603 -31.34 2.12 21.75
N SER A 604 -32.59 1.97 22.21
CA SER A 604 -32.89 1.76 23.63
C SER A 604 -32.22 0.51 24.21
N THR A 605 -32.22 -0.61 23.48
CA THR A 605 -31.55 -1.85 23.90
C THR A 605 -30.04 -1.67 23.98
N ALA A 606 -29.43 -0.99 23.00
CA ALA A 606 -28.00 -0.73 22.97
C ALA A 606 -27.57 0.17 24.14
N ILE A 607 -28.34 1.22 24.45
CA ILE A 607 -28.11 2.11 25.59
C ILE A 607 -28.25 1.35 26.91
N ARG A 608 -29.30 0.52 27.05
CA ARG A 608 -29.49 -0.33 28.24
C ARG A 608 -28.31 -1.28 28.43
N ASN A 609 -27.87 -1.95 27.38
CA ASN A 609 -26.71 -2.85 27.44
C ASN A 609 -25.44 -2.08 27.81
N ALA A 610 -25.22 -0.90 27.24
CA ALA A 610 -24.07 -0.07 27.59
C ALA A 610 -24.05 0.29 29.08
N ILE A 611 -25.18 0.68 29.65
CA ILE A 611 -25.28 1.08 31.07
C ILE A 611 -25.20 -0.14 31.99
N VAL A 612 -26.01 -1.17 31.74
CA VAL A 612 -26.18 -2.31 32.67
C VAL A 612 -25.07 -3.34 32.53
N LYS A 613 -24.71 -3.72 31.31
CA LYS A 613 -23.76 -4.81 31.03
C LYS A 613 -22.31 -4.31 30.99
N TYR A 614 -22.10 -3.14 30.42
CA TYR A 614 -20.76 -2.58 30.20
C TYR A 614 -20.40 -1.43 31.14
N HIS A 615 -21.34 -1.00 31.98
CA HIS A 615 -21.13 0.06 32.96
C HIS A 615 -20.58 1.34 32.33
N ALA A 616 -21.14 1.75 31.18
CA ALA A 616 -20.77 2.99 30.53
C ALA A 616 -21.03 4.17 31.45
N ASP A 617 -20.01 5.00 31.64
CA ASP A 617 -20.08 6.25 32.41
C ASP A 617 -20.55 7.41 31.51
N TYR A 618 -20.26 7.32 30.21
CA TYR A 618 -20.68 8.32 29.22
C TYR A 618 -21.12 7.66 27.91
N ILE A 619 -21.97 8.37 27.17
CA ILE A 619 -22.45 7.98 25.85
C ILE A 619 -22.28 9.17 24.89
N VAL A 620 -21.63 8.94 23.75
CA VAL A 620 -21.49 9.91 22.66
C VAL A 620 -22.56 9.64 21.61
N PHE A 621 -23.49 10.57 21.45
CA PHE A 621 -24.53 10.51 20.43
C PHE A 621 -24.15 11.31 19.19
N MET A 622 -24.61 10.86 18.02
CA MET A 622 -24.81 11.77 16.89
C MET A 622 -25.81 12.85 17.33
N ARG A 623 -25.56 14.12 17.01
CA ARG A 623 -26.40 15.24 17.48
C ARG A 623 -27.87 15.09 17.10
N TYR A 624 -28.15 14.59 15.90
CA TYR A 624 -29.52 14.35 15.43
C TYR A 624 -30.24 13.20 16.15
N ALA A 625 -29.48 12.31 16.81
CA ALA A 625 -29.97 11.16 17.55
C ALA A 625 -29.95 11.36 19.07
N ALA A 626 -29.42 12.48 19.55
CA ALA A 626 -29.32 12.79 20.96
C ALA A 626 -30.70 13.05 21.58
N PRO A 627 -30.94 12.63 22.84
CA PRO A 627 -32.08 13.12 23.60
C PRO A 627 -32.15 14.65 23.61
N THR A 628 -33.34 15.22 23.43
CA THR A 628 -33.52 16.68 23.33
C THR A 628 -33.31 17.40 24.66
N ARG A 629 -33.50 16.70 25.77
CA ARG A 629 -33.33 17.18 27.14
C ARG A 629 -32.67 16.10 28.00
N ASP A 630 -32.11 16.55 29.11
CA ASP A 630 -31.66 15.66 30.18
C ASP A 630 -32.84 14.81 30.66
N ASN A 631 -32.56 13.61 31.15
CA ASN A 631 -33.53 12.71 31.74
C ASN A 631 -32.95 12.03 32.98
N GLU A 632 -33.72 11.15 33.60
CA GLU A 632 -33.34 10.45 34.84
C GLU A 632 -32.06 9.61 34.71
N LEU A 633 -31.65 9.25 33.48
CA LEU A 633 -30.48 8.42 33.20
C LEU A 633 -29.31 9.17 32.58
N LEU A 634 -29.57 10.28 31.88
CA LEU A 634 -28.59 10.94 31.01
C LEU A 634 -28.60 12.45 31.22
N GLN A 635 -27.42 12.99 31.54
CA GLN A 635 -27.17 14.42 31.64
C GLN A 635 -26.24 14.88 30.52
N LYS A 636 -26.68 15.84 29.71
CA LYS A 636 -25.85 16.43 28.66
C LYS A 636 -24.69 17.23 29.27
N VAL A 637 -23.47 16.91 28.86
CA VAL A 637 -22.25 17.58 29.37
C VAL A 637 -21.49 18.37 28.31
N TYR A 638 -21.62 18.00 27.03
CA TYR A 638 -20.92 18.69 25.95
C TYR A 638 -21.63 18.51 24.61
N THR A 639 -21.56 19.53 23.76
CA THR A 639 -22.09 19.49 22.40
C THR A 639 -21.14 20.21 21.47
N ASN A 640 -20.87 19.60 20.32
CA ASN A 640 -20.26 20.27 19.18
C ASN A 640 -21.17 20.12 17.95
N GLU A 641 -20.66 20.47 16.78
CA GLU A 641 -21.45 20.51 15.55
C GLU A 641 -22.13 19.17 15.22
N SER A 642 -21.46 18.05 15.49
CA SER A 642 -21.90 16.72 15.05
C SER A 642 -22.26 15.77 16.19
N PHE A 643 -21.78 16.01 17.40
CA PHE A 643 -21.89 15.08 18.52
C PHE A 643 -22.38 15.73 19.80
N VAL A 644 -22.99 14.91 20.66
CA VAL A 644 -23.39 15.28 22.02
C VAL A 644 -22.90 14.21 22.99
N LEU A 645 -22.21 14.63 24.04
CA LEU A 645 -21.76 13.76 25.12
C LEU A 645 -22.77 13.85 26.27
N PHE A 646 -23.22 12.68 26.73
CA PHE A 646 -24.03 12.55 27.93
C PHE A 646 -23.25 11.78 29.00
N ARG A 647 -23.38 12.22 30.26
CA ARG A 647 -22.98 11.47 31.45
C ARG A 647 -24.13 10.57 31.86
N VAL A 648 -23.82 9.32 32.18
CA VAL A 648 -24.78 8.38 32.77
C VAL A 648 -24.93 8.68 34.25
N LEU A 649 -26.16 8.92 34.68
CA LEU A 649 -26.50 9.18 36.08
C LEU A 649 -26.73 7.86 36.83
N PRO A 650 -26.37 7.77 38.13
CA PRO A 650 -26.72 6.63 38.96
C PRO A 650 -28.25 6.47 39.00
N HIS A 651 -28.75 5.27 38.76
CA HIS A 651 -30.18 4.98 38.79
C HIS A 651 -30.47 3.74 39.65
N PRO A 652 -31.34 3.82 40.68
CA PRO A 652 -31.60 2.73 41.62
C PRO A 652 -32.09 1.44 40.95
N GLY A 653 -32.83 1.56 39.83
CA GLY A 653 -33.31 0.41 39.06
C GLY A 653 -32.29 -0.24 38.13
N LEU A 654 -31.05 0.26 38.08
CA LEU A 654 -29.98 -0.22 37.18
C LEU A 654 -28.67 -0.50 37.96
N GLU A 655 -28.77 -0.78 39.26
CA GLU A 655 -27.61 -0.99 40.13
C GLU A 655 -26.65 -2.04 39.56
N LYS A 656 -25.35 -1.74 39.71
CA LYS A 656 -24.26 -2.66 39.37
C LYS A 656 -24.40 -3.89 40.28
N PRO A 657 -24.49 -5.11 39.73
CA PRO A 657 -24.50 -6.31 40.55
C PRO A 657 -23.22 -6.45 41.40
#